data_AF-A0A812IHJ8-F1
#
_entry.id   AF-A0A812IHJ8-F1
#
_cell.length_a   1.000
_cell.length_b   1.000
_cell.length_c   1.000
_cell.angle_alpha   90.00
_cell.angle_beta   90.00
_cell.angle_gamma   90.00
#
_symmetry.space_group_name_H-M   'P 1'
#
loop_
_entity.id
_entity.type
_entity.pdbx_description
1 polymer ?
#
loop_
_entity_poly.entity_id
_entity_poly.type
_entity_poly.pdbx_seq_one_letter_code
_entity_poly.pdbx_strand_id
1 'polypeptide(L)'
;MHPYSLHIHERPLTLVKFNYDGDFFLTCGKDGEVNLIRTETCERVGTYNPPGEKAGAVFAVDVTMDSTYVVTANADGKLCFYTFQGEYVSAINHGGVLKYVEWNLKPGDQNMVCTCNDKFKSAAEGLVPNRIMIWSFDPPRRILSIDDQLPMKATKVKWGAFDETLVSIFEEGTVIVWDSSDGRQLQLIQAHQMAITSMNFTEDRMIMATCSKDATAKLWTMDDYECIKEYKTDRPLNDVAISPLYCSENNCKMHLLMGGGLDAKDVAVSGASGAFEALLWHMVYEEEIGSVKGHIGPLNTMAWFRDGAGFVTGGEASLTAKHLQEEGLQVELDVPKAVLTDMDGSLELKNASSMAQAKMQEVEVKIPCKLGYELFVPRGCVLRNTLYVISIAAFCGPHTKTRMNAAQAVGKVSNMQVYLNRGVQGLVLALALWCTYCTVAGELQGVSEKHWVLRFLFYWIILYQIIPVSLYVCFEIIKLALAFQINKDPSMVDLRTQQHASARTADLVEEMGQVNFVFSDKTGTLTENEMVFAHCCVGGRDLGDFRKGGKLDIQEEAVGVAEAKRVLADPADPLHAEALWFFLNLATNHSVQVETASNGKKIFEGSSADEVAFVDAANAVGVSFASRTRVAGTSNTEVVVKGPGPQEFTFTTVCEIPFSSDRKRMSVIVKHIGEYWCLCKGADNIMGPLCSRPLDGALGESLTQYSKLGLRTLVIAAKKMDLSFTEDWLSRWKDASLESEDREKKMAEIAAEVEHSLEPAGITAIEDKLQDGVPEAIVSIKAASIRFWVLTGDKTETAVEIAKSCRLFTPSMTLAYLVNCSSEQQAMSLLEEAKTKLRDVTDGGLVIDGTFVQQVLSSASGRPTLYELAMSSTCCVCCRLSPQQKRRLVELVKDMNKTGITLAVGDGANDVPMIQGAHVGIGIRGKEGNQAVQASDVAISQFRFLVPLLYCHGRRAYRRVATFICYMFYKHTTLAVGDIFYAHQIGFVPQIAYAEWLNSAFASIICGLPVLVVVSWDTDIPDEVSVASPHLYVEGLQRMRFNAPLLVAWVLSAFYHGGVSWLVPNLTVGSVDVEDGDEFWYSSCISFCLVVIFVNLRLWMIAESPLSKETVGIIFFSFLSLAVTLAVLAETPLGTDMMQPQIAGAMSAMFTEARYAAVLFLTPFLLLVDLAVYQAISYFHPYPLTAAKRKLWWSKRQKKDVPDRS
;
A
#
# COMPACT_ATOMS: atom_id res chain seq x y z
N MET A 1 9.03 11.03 -26.57
CA MET A 1 10.20 11.92 -26.50
C MET A 1 11.46 11.08 -26.30
N HIS A 2 12.21 10.74 -27.36
CA HIS A 2 13.46 9.99 -27.22
C HIS A 2 14.67 10.93 -27.42
N PRO A 3 15.53 11.12 -26.41
CA PRO A 3 16.76 11.90 -26.55
C PRO A 3 17.86 11.12 -27.30
N TYR A 4 18.71 11.81 -28.05
CA TYR A 4 19.97 11.23 -28.56
C TYR A 4 21.03 11.30 -27.47
N SER A 5 21.50 10.16 -26.98
CA SER A 5 22.63 10.08 -26.04
C SER A 5 23.92 9.86 -26.82
N LEU A 6 24.88 10.77 -26.66
CA LEU A 6 26.14 10.81 -27.40
C LEU A 6 27.31 10.77 -26.41
N HIS A 7 28.27 9.88 -26.66
CA HIS A 7 29.53 9.78 -25.94
C HIS A 7 30.65 10.41 -26.77
N ILE A 8 30.84 11.72 -26.62
CA ILE A 8 31.78 12.51 -27.45
C ILE A 8 33.09 12.83 -26.71
N HIS A 9 33.07 12.90 -25.39
CA HIS A 9 34.22 13.20 -24.53
C HIS A 9 34.53 12.02 -23.60
N GLU A 10 35.80 11.77 -23.32
CA GLU A 10 36.24 10.71 -22.38
C GLU A 10 36.20 11.18 -20.92
N ARG A 11 36.15 12.50 -20.71
CA ARG A 11 36.08 13.14 -19.39
C ARG A 11 34.93 14.15 -19.34
N PRO A 12 34.54 14.62 -18.14
CA PRO A 12 33.41 15.52 -17.97
C PRO A 12 33.45 16.73 -18.91
N LEU A 13 32.31 16.94 -19.57
CA LEU A 13 32.08 18.08 -20.43
C LEU A 13 32.04 19.36 -19.58
N THR A 14 32.65 20.43 -20.08
CA THR A 14 32.75 21.71 -19.38
C THR A 14 31.83 22.77 -19.97
N LEU A 15 31.69 22.84 -21.31
CA LEU A 15 30.81 23.80 -21.98
C LEU A 15 30.27 23.26 -23.32
N VAL A 16 29.03 23.63 -23.63
CA VAL A 16 28.44 23.56 -24.98
C VAL A 16 28.18 24.98 -25.48
N LYS A 17 28.59 25.28 -26.71
CA LYS A 17 28.35 26.59 -27.35
C LYS A 17 27.89 26.44 -28.80
N PHE A 18 26.77 27.03 -29.16
CA PHE A 18 26.31 27.09 -30.55
C PHE A 18 27.05 28.19 -31.32
N ASN A 19 27.28 27.96 -32.62
CA ASN A 19 27.64 29.04 -33.53
C ASN A 19 26.43 29.96 -33.78
N TYR A 20 26.66 31.09 -34.43
CA TYR A 20 25.61 32.07 -34.63
C TYR A 20 24.47 31.51 -35.50
N ASP A 21 24.75 30.79 -36.57
CA ASP A 21 23.70 30.27 -37.46
C ASP A 21 22.91 29.10 -36.84
N GLY A 22 23.43 28.49 -35.76
CA GLY A 22 22.79 27.40 -35.03
C GLY A 22 22.86 26.05 -35.72
N ASP A 23 23.51 25.96 -36.88
CA ASP A 23 23.74 24.73 -37.65
C ASP A 23 24.88 23.87 -37.08
N PHE A 24 25.76 24.46 -36.27
CA PHE A 24 26.80 23.75 -35.53
C PHE A 24 26.82 24.12 -34.05
N PHE A 25 27.29 23.19 -33.22
CA PHE A 25 27.69 23.48 -31.86
C PHE A 25 29.05 22.86 -31.52
N LEU A 26 29.79 23.58 -30.69
CA LEU A 26 31.08 23.19 -30.16
C LEU A 26 30.91 22.64 -28.75
N THR A 27 31.65 21.59 -28.43
CA THR A 27 31.70 21.00 -27.09
C THR A 27 33.15 20.92 -26.63
N CYS A 28 33.42 21.28 -25.38
CA CYS A 28 34.75 21.13 -24.78
C CYS A 28 34.70 20.39 -23.44
N GLY A 29 35.81 19.74 -23.09
CA GLY A 29 35.87 18.86 -21.91
C GLY A 29 37.22 18.86 -21.19
N LYS A 30 37.22 18.19 -20.02
CA LYS A 30 38.43 17.99 -19.21
C LYS A 30 39.44 17.00 -19.81
N ASP A 31 39.11 16.38 -20.92
CA ASP A 31 40.00 15.58 -21.76
C ASP A 31 40.92 16.43 -22.63
N GLY A 32 40.62 17.73 -22.74
CA GLY A 32 41.41 18.67 -23.52
C GLY A 32 41.00 18.74 -24.99
N GLU A 33 39.90 18.06 -25.36
CA GLU A 33 39.37 18.09 -26.72
C GLU A 33 38.29 19.18 -26.87
N VAL A 34 38.22 19.75 -28.06
CA VAL A 34 37.10 20.58 -28.50
C VAL A 34 36.54 19.98 -29.79
N ASN A 35 35.26 19.61 -29.80
CA ASN A 35 34.62 18.92 -30.91
C ASN A 35 33.60 19.85 -31.58
N LEU A 36 33.59 19.89 -32.92
CA LEU A 36 32.58 20.56 -33.74
C LEU A 36 31.54 19.53 -34.18
N ILE A 37 30.26 19.80 -33.89
CA ILE A 37 29.16 18.87 -34.12
C ILE A 37 28.05 19.56 -34.91
N ARG A 38 27.45 18.84 -35.85
CA ARG A 38 26.32 19.33 -36.63
C ARG A 38 25.03 19.24 -35.80
N THR A 39 24.27 20.33 -35.71
CA THR A 39 23.06 20.39 -34.86
C THR A 39 22.00 19.38 -35.27
N GLU A 40 21.70 19.28 -36.57
CA GLU A 40 20.61 18.44 -37.09
C GLU A 40 20.88 16.93 -36.94
N THR A 41 22.10 16.48 -37.26
CA THR A 41 22.45 15.05 -37.25
C THR A 41 23.11 14.60 -35.95
N CYS A 42 23.54 15.55 -35.11
CA CYS A 42 24.38 15.28 -33.93
C CYS A 42 25.70 14.53 -34.25
N GLU A 43 26.17 14.60 -35.50
CA GLU A 43 27.42 13.98 -35.93
C GLU A 43 28.61 14.90 -35.69
N ARG A 44 29.70 14.33 -35.17
CA ARG A 44 30.97 15.04 -35.01
C ARG A 44 31.59 15.29 -36.40
N VAL A 45 31.79 16.55 -36.73
CA VAL A 45 32.35 17.02 -38.01
C VAL A 45 33.86 17.26 -37.91
N GLY A 46 34.36 17.68 -36.75
CA GLY A 46 35.80 17.91 -36.55
C GLY A 46 36.20 18.02 -35.08
N THR A 47 37.51 18.08 -34.82
CA THR A 47 38.09 18.26 -33.49
C THR A 47 39.24 19.27 -33.57
N TYR A 48 39.24 20.28 -32.70
CA TYR A 48 40.31 21.27 -32.61
C TYR A 48 41.40 20.73 -31.68
N ASN A 49 42.60 20.50 -32.22
CA ASN A 49 43.74 20.00 -31.47
C ASN A 49 44.81 21.10 -31.34
N PRO A 50 45.31 21.42 -30.14
CA PRO A 50 46.45 22.30 -30.00
C PRO A 50 47.72 21.64 -30.57
N PRO A 51 48.60 22.40 -31.24
CA PRO A 51 49.83 21.85 -31.80
C PRO A 51 50.86 21.51 -30.70
N GLY A 52 51.32 20.25 -30.67
CA GLY A 52 52.62 19.89 -30.11
C GLY A 52 52.72 19.31 -28.68
N GLU A 53 51.65 19.29 -27.88
CA GLU A 53 51.63 18.67 -26.53
C GLU A 53 50.21 18.16 -26.19
N LYS A 54 50.07 17.20 -25.25
CA LYS A 54 48.76 16.79 -24.74
C LYS A 54 48.06 18.02 -24.11
N ALA A 55 46.94 18.42 -24.69
CA ALA A 55 46.13 19.52 -24.20
C ALA A 55 45.74 19.30 -22.74
N GLY A 56 45.90 20.33 -21.90
CA GLY A 56 45.26 20.37 -20.59
C GLY A 56 43.73 20.48 -20.74
N ALA A 57 42.99 20.41 -19.63
CA ALA A 57 41.54 20.60 -19.66
C ALA A 57 41.15 21.92 -20.33
N VAL A 58 40.15 21.89 -21.22
CA VAL A 58 39.55 23.10 -21.82
C VAL A 58 38.30 23.44 -21.03
N PHE A 59 38.24 24.63 -20.45
CA PHE A 59 37.12 25.03 -19.57
C PHE A 59 36.02 25.78 -20.32
N ALA A 60 36.36 26.52 -21.37
CA ALA A 60 35.40 27.23 -22.20
C ALA A 60 35.87 27.34 -23.65
N VAL A 61 34.92 27.50 -24.55
CA VAL A 61 35.12 27.74 -25.97
C VAL A 61 34.11 28.79 -26.43
N ASP A 62 34.52 29.65 -27.35
CA ASP A 62 33.60 30.57 -28.02
C ASP A 62 33.96 30.76 -29.50
N VAL A 63 33.00 31.20 -30.29
CA VAL A 63 33.11 31.34 -31.75
C VAL A 63 32.62 32.72 -32.17
N THR A 64 33.26 33.31 -33.18
CA THR A 64 32.83 34.59 -33.76
C THR A 64 31.45 34.47 -34.41
N MET A 65 30.74 35.60 -34.56
CA MET A 65 29.35 35.61 -35.05
C MET A 65 29.27 35.20 -36.52
N ASP A 66 30.33 35.45 -37.29
CA ASP A 66 30.49 35.03 -38.67
C ASP A 66 31.02 33.59 -38.82
N SER A 67 31.19 32.86 -37.72
CA SER A 67 31.78 31.52 -37.68
C SER A 67 33.15 31.44 -38.38
N THR A 68 33.98 32.48 -38.27
CA THR A 68 35.33 32.51 -38.87
C THR A 68 36.40 31.99 -37.91
N TYR A 69 36.36 32.42 -36.64
CA TYR A 69 37.38 32.08 -35.64
C TYR A 69 36.77 31.46 -34.38
N VAL A 70 37.50 30.52 -33.80
CA VAL A 70 37.18 29.84 -32.54
C VAL A 70 38.27 30.14 -31.52
N VAL A 71 37.89 30.46 -30.29
CA VAL A 71 38.82 30.70 -29.18
C VAL A 71 38.56 29.70 -28.05
N THR A 72 39.63 29.23 -27.41
CA THR A 72 39.57 28.24 -26.33
C THR A 72 40.31 28.73 -25.08
N ALA A 73 39.70 28.50 -23.92
CA ALA A 73 40.24 28.83 -22.60
C ALA A 73 40.79 27.57 -21.91
N ASN A 74 42.13 27.47 -21.86
CA ASN A 74 42.81 26.24 -21.45
C ASN A 74 43.38 26.32 -20.04
N ALA A 75 43.46 25.15 -19.38
CA ALA A 75 44.01 25.02 -18.04
C ALA A 75 45.50 25.36 -17.95
N ASP A 76 46.25 25.27 -19.05
CA ASP A 76 47.67 25.64 -19.12
C ASP A 76 47.89 27.16 -19.17
N GLY A 77 46.79 27.94 -19.15
CA GLY A 77 46.81 29.39 -19.19
C GLY A 77 47.02 29.98 -20.57
N LYS A 78 46.90 29.17 -21.64
CA LYS A 78 46.91 29.66 -23.01
C LYS A 78 45.49 29.90 -23.51
N LEU A 79 45.31 31.02 -24.18
CA LEU A 79 44.15 31.35 -24.98
C LEU A 79 44.49 30.98 -26.42
N CYS A 80 43.96 29.86 -26.94
CA CYS A 80 44.30 29.37 -28.28
C CYS A 80 43.20 29.73 -29.29
N PHE A 81 43.62 30.24 -30.44
CA PHE A 81 42.76 30.66 -31.54
C PHE A 81 42.89 29.71 -32.72
N TYR A 82 41.76 29.38 -33.31
CA TYR A 82 41.63 28.49 -34.45
C TYR A 82 40.75 29.14 -35.53
N THR A 83 40.95 28.75 -36.78
CA THR A 83 39.93 28.93 -37.82
C THR A 83 38.77 27.99 -37.52
N PHE A 84 37.56 28.30 -37.99
CA PHE A 84 36.41 27.44 -37.79
C PHE A 84 36.59 26.03 -38.36
N GLN A 85 37.41 25.86 -39.40
CA GLN A 85 37.77 24.56 -39.99
C GLN A 85 38.73 23.73 -39.13
N GLY A 86 39.26 24.28 -38.03
CA GLY A 86 40.14 23.55 -37.11
C GLY A 86 41.63 23.86 -37.24
N GLU A 87 42.03 24.84 -38.07
CA GLU A 87 43.44 25.20 -38.22
C GLU A 87 43.88 26.13 -37.09
N TYR A 88 45.00 25.82 -36.45
CA TYR A 88 45.56 26.65 -35.39
C TYR A 88 46.12 27.97 -35.95
N VAL A 89 45.69 29.10 -35.38
CA VAL A 89 46.08 30.45 -35.80
C VAL A 89 47.17 31.01 -34.90
N SER A 90 46.89 31.15 -33.61
CA SER A 90 47.79 31.76 -32.64
C SER A 90 47.42 31.37 -31.21
N ALA A 91 48.28 31.69 -30.24
CA ALA A 91 47.93 31.59 -28.83
C ALA A 91 48.48 32.79 -28.04
N ILE A 92 47.70 33.23 -27.06
CA ILE A 92 48.09 34.26 -26.10
C ILE A 92 48.31 33.60 -24.74
N ASN A 93 49.42 33.90 -24.08
CA ASN A 93 49.66 33.42 -22.71
C ASN A 93 49.00 34.38 -21.70
N HIS A 94 48.00 33.88 -20.96
CA HIS A 94 47.31 34.58 -19.88
C HIS A 94 48.06 34.48 -18.54
N GLY A 95 48.98 33.52 -18.41
CA GLY A 95 49.81 33.33 -17.21
C GLY A 95 49.17 32.54 -16.07
N GLY A 96 47.88 32.20 -16.15
CA GLY A 96 47.14 31.45 -15.13
C GLY A 96 45.97 30.65 -15.71
N VAL A 97 45.42 29.71 -14.93
CA VAL A 97 44.37 28.76 -15.36
C VAL A 97 43.12 29.51 -15.81
N LEU A 98 42.88 29.56 -17.12
CA LEU A 98 41.71 30.23 -17.71
C LEU A 98 40.45 29.41 -17.43
N LYS A 99 39.39 30.07 -16.96
CA LYS A 99 38.10 29.43 -16.65
C LYS A 99 37.02 29.71 -17.66
N TYR A 100 37.04 30.90 -18.26
CA TYR A 100 36.02 31.32 -19.19
C TYR A 100 36.59 32.27 -20.25
N VAL A 101 35.97 32.27 -21.43
CA VAL A 101 36.26 33.19 -22.54
C VAL A 101 34.95 33.52 -23.28
N GLU A 102 34.80 34.76 -23.74
CA GLU A 102 33.73 35.16 -24.68
C GLU A 102 34.24 36.25 -25.66
N TRP A 103 33.90 36.11 -26.94
CA TRP A 103 34.07 37.14 -27.97
C TRP A 103 33.11 38.29 -27.76
N ASN A 104 33.54 39.49 -28.13
CA ASN A 104 32.64 40.63 -28.22
C ASN A 104 31.64 40.45 -29.39
N LEU A 105 30.43 40.97 -29.24
CA LEU A 105 29.29 40.65 -30.10
C LEU A 105 29.04 41.67 -31.20
N LYS A 106 29.77 42.79 -31.20
CA LYS A 106 29.63 43.86 -32.19
C LYS A 106 29.92 43.36 -33.61
N PRO A 107 28.92 43.31 -34.51
CA PRO A 107 29.11 42.83 -35.87
C PRO A 107 30.12 43.70 -36.63
N GLY A 108 31.09 43.07 -37.29
CA GLY A 108 32.15 43.76 -38.05
C GLY A 108 33.31 44.33 -37.22
N ASP A 109 33.26 44.22 -35.89
CA ASP A 109 34.29 44.70 -34.95
C ASP A 109 34.60 43.61 -33.90
N GLN A 110 34.65 42.35 -34.34
CA GLN A 110 34.89 41.17 -33.49
C GLN A 110 36.39 40.91 -33.30
N ASN A 111 37.05 41.82 -32.58
CA ASN A 111 38.49 41.74 -32.33
C ASN A 111 38.83 41.62 -30.84
N MET A 112 37.84 41.54 -29.96
CA MET A 112 38.06 41.52 -28.51
C MET A 112 37.49 40.26 -27.87
N VAL A 113 38.21 39.76 -26.86
CA VAL A 113 37.78 38.63 -26.02
C VAL A 113 37.93 38.97 -24.55
N CYS A 114 36.91 38.68 -23.76
CA CYS A 114 36.98 38.79 -22.30
C CYS A 114 37.33 37.43 -21.70
N THR A 115 38.08 37.42 -20.61
CA THR A 115 38.60 36.20 -19.96
C THR A 115 38.62 36.34 -18.45
N CYS A 116 38.46 35.24 -17.71
CA CYS A 116 38.71 35.17 -16.27
C CYS A 116 39.52 33.93 -15.89
N ASN A 117 40.27 34.00 -14.78
CA ASN A 117 41.13 32.92 -14.31
C ASN A 117 41.02 32.67 -12.80
N ASP A 118 41.51 31.49 -12.41
CA ASP A 118 41.81 31.17 -11.01
C ASP A 118 43.23 31.60 -10.63
N LYS A 119 43.39 31.98 -9.36
CA LYS A 119 44.69 32.22 -8.71
C LYS A 119 45.56 30.97 -8.81
N PHE A 120 46.72 31.11 -9.44
CA PHE A 120 47.60 29.98 -9.73
C PHE A 120 49.06 30.35 -9.48
N LYS A 121 49.86 29.39 -9.02
CA LYS A 121 51.32 29.58 -8.89
C LYS A 121 52.00 29.05 -10.15
N SER A 122 52.26 29.96 -11.09
CA SER A 122 52.99 29.68 -12.33
C SER A 122 54.49 29.50 -12.05
N ALA A 123 55.11 28.53 -12.71
CA ALA A 123 56.56 28.35 -12.66
C ALA A 123 57.32 29.50 -13.36
N ALA A 124 56.70 30.15 -14.36
CA ALA A 124 57.29 31.22 -15.15
C ALA A 124 56.98 32.63 -14.60
N GLU A 125 55.77 32.83 -14.06
CA GLU A 125 55.27 34.17 -13.69
C GLU A 125 55.03 34.35 -12.17
N GLY A 126 55.32 33.34 -11.36
CA GLY A 126 55.11 33.41 -9.91
C GLY A 126 53.64 33.29 -9.51
N LEU A 127 53.18 34.06 -8.52
CA LEU A 127 51.80 34.02 -8.05
C LEU A 127 50.92 34.89 -8.95
N VAL A 128 50.10 34.25 -9.78
CA VAL A 128 49.10 34.92 -10.61
C VAL A 128 47.82 35.14 -9.81
N PRO A 129 47.35 36.38 -9.62
CA PRO A 129 46.10 36.67 -8.91
C PRO A 129 44.87 36.25 -9.73
N ASN A 130 43.69 36.28 -9.10
CA ASN A 130 42.43 36.25 -9.85
C ASN A 130 42.33 37.56 -10.63
N ARG A 131 41.94 37.51 -11.90
CA ARG A 131 41.82 38.68 -12.76
C ARG A 131 40.78 38.45 -13.85
N ILE A 132 40.17 39.54 -14.29
CA ILE A 132 39.36 39.61 -15.50
C ILE A 132 40.14 40.45 -16.51
N MET A 133 40.33 39.93 -17.73
CA MET A 133 41.10 40.62 -18.77
C MET A 133 40.34 40.71 -20.08
N ILE A 134 40.54 41.83 -20.79
CA ILE A 134 40.13 42.00 -22.18
C ILE A 134 41.38 41.93 -23.06
N TRP A 135 41.33 41.12 -24.11
CA TRP A 135 42.40 40.97 -25.09
C TRP A 135 41.93 41.39 -26.47
N SER A 136 42.81 42.03 -27.22
CA SER A 136 42.70 42.20 -28.67
C SER A 136 43.23 40.94 -29.33
N PHE A 137 42.56 40.43 -30.36
CA PHE A 137 42.99 39.25 -31.13
C PHE A 137 44.05 39.61 -32.19
N ASP A 138 43.83 40.66 -32.98
CA ASP A 138 44.73 41.12 -34.03
C ASP A 138 44.96 42.66 -33.98
N PRO A 139 46.17 43.15 -33.66
CA PRO A 139 47.30 42.38 -33.15
C PRO A 139 47.04 41.88 -31.71
N PRO A 140 47.60 40.72 -31.31
CA PRO A 140 47.36 40.14 -30.00
C PRO A 140 47.96 41.01 -28.90
N ARG A 141 47.10 41.67 -28.10
CA ARG A 141 47.54 42.51 -26.97
C ARG A 141 46.51 42.56 -25.85
N ARG A 142 46.97 42.72 -24.61
CA ARG A 142 46.10 42.99 -23.46
C ARG A 142 45.58 44.42 -23.53
N ILE A 143 44.26 44.60 -23.47
CA ILE A 143 43.57 45.90 -23.46
C ILE A 143 43.33 46.35 -22.02
N LEU A 144 42.71 45.48 -21.22
CA LEU A 144 42.27 45.77 -19.85
C LEU A 144 42.62 44.62 -18.90
N SER A 145 42.87 44.93 -17.63
CA SER A 145 43.08 43.99 -16.54
C SER A 145 42.42 44.49 -15.27
N ILE A 146 41.50 43.71 -14.71
CA ILE A 146 40.80 43.98 -13.45
C ILE A 146 41.29 42.94 -12.44
N ASP A 147 42.24 43.34 -11.58
CA ASP A 147 42.93 42.43 -10.67
C ASP A 147 42.54 42.74 -9.20
N ASP A 148 42.82 43.95 -8.72
CA ASP A 148 42.66 44.33 -7.30
C ASP A 148 41.21 44.62 -6.88
N GLN A 149 40.29 44.79 -7.84
CA GLN A 149 38.88 45.12 -7.57
C GLN A 149 38.00 43.86 -7.42
N LEU A 150 38.54 42.67 -7.64
CA LEU A 150 37.77 41.44 -7.56
C LEU A 150 37.61 41.00 -6.10
N PRO A 151 36.37 40.73 -5.62
CA PRO A 151 36.16 40.25 -4.26
C PRO A 151 36.78 38.85 -4.05
N MET A 152 36.69 38.00 -5.07
CA MET A 152 37.23 36.64 -5.10
C MET A 152 37.37 36.16 -6.56
N LYS A 153 37.60 34.86 -6.79
CA LYS A 153 37.65 34.31 -8.15
C LYS A 153 36.27 34.38 -8.83
N ALA A 154 36.26 34.80 -10.09
CA ALA A 154 35.05 34.87 -10.91
C ALA A 154 34.78 33.50 -11.58
N THR A 155 33.55 33.01 -11.50
CA THR A 155 33.11 31.76 -12.12
C THR A 155 32.99 31.90 -13.64
N LYS A 156 32.38 32.99 -14.12
CA LYS A 156 32.25 33.35 -15.54
C LYS A 156 32.27 34.88 -15.68
N VAL A 157 32.68 35.35 -16.85
CA VAL A 157 32.58 36.74 -17.30
C VAL A 157 31.96 36.77 -18.70
N LYS A 158 31.03 37.70 -18.95
CA LYS A 158 30.39 37.87 -20.24
C LYS A 158 30.26 39.34 -20.63
N TRP A 159 30.16 39.61 -21.92
CA TRP A 159 29.79 40.93 -22.42
C TRP A 159 28.30 41.21 -22.13
N GLY A 160 28.03 42.43 -21.65
CA GLY A 160 26.69 42.96 -21.49
C GLY A 160 26.13 43.49 -22.81
N ALA A 161 25.06 44.29 -22.73
CA ALA A 161 24.49 44.93 -23.91
C ALA A 161 25.50 45.85 -24.61
N PHE A 162 25.51 45.82 -25.95
CA PHE A 162 26.34 46.67 -26.83
C PHE A 162 27.87 46.59 -26.63
N ASP A 163 28.39 45.57 -25.93
CA ASP A 163 29.79 45.43 -25.54
C ASP A 163 30.35 46.59 -24.65
N GLU A 164 29.48 47.45 -24.10
CA GLU A 164 29.86 48.59 -23.25
C GLU A 164 30.14 48.20 -21.79
N THR A 165 29.61 47.05 -21.37
CA THR A 165 29.77 46.53 -20.01
C THR A 165 30.25 45.10 -20.01
N LEU A 166 30.92 44.69 -18.93
CA LEU A 166 31.22 43.31 -18.60
C LEU A 166 30.44 42.89 -17.37
N VAL A 167 29.84 41.70 -17.39
CA VAL A 167 29.14 41.13 -16.25
C VAL A 167 29.92 39.91 -15.77
N SER A 168 30.23 39.87 -14.47
CA SER A 168 30.96 38.76 -13.85
C SER A 168 30.22 38.21 -12.64
N ILE A 169 30.27 36.89 -12.46
CA ILE A 169 29.66 36.17 -11.33
C ILE A 169 30.70 35.54 -10.41
N PHE A 170 30.42 35.49 -9.11
CA PHE A 170 31.37 35.04 -8.08
C PHE A 170 30.82 33.92 -7.18
N GLU A 171 31.73 33.21 -6.49
CA GLU A 171 31.39 32.12 -5.55
C GLU A 171 30.73 32.58 -4.23
N GLU A 172 30.71 33.88 -3.93
CA GLU A 172 30.04 34.46 -2.76
C GLU A 172 28.57 34.82 -3.02
N GLY A 173 28.04 34.48 -4.20
CA GLY A 173 26.66 34.80 -4.56
C GLY A 173 26.47 36.20 -5.15
N THR A 174 27.55 36.90 -5.52
CA THR A 174 27.53 38.25 -6.07
C THR A 174 27.67 38.27 -7.60
N VAL A 175 27.01 39.25 -8.22
CA VAL A 175 27.20 39.66 -9.62
C VAL A 175 27.79 41.07 -9.61
N ILE A 176 28.83 41.31 -10.41
CA ILE A 176 29.41 42.65 -10.60
C ILE A 176 29.34 43.03 -12.07
N VAL A 177 28.90 44.25 -12.34
CA VAL A 177 28.90 44.87 -13.66
C VAL A 177 30.04 45.89 -13.72
N TRP A 178 30.86 45.80 -14.75
CA TRP A 178 32.05 46.61 -15.00
C TRP A 178 31.88 47.41 -16.28
N ASP A 179 32.48 48.58 -16.33
CA ASP A 179 32.68 49.32 -17.57
C ASP A 179 33.75 48.60 -18.41
N SER A 180 33.46 48.31 -19.68
CA SER A 180 34.39 47.56 -20.54
C SER A 180 35.59 48.39 -21.02
N SER A 181 35.53 49.72 -20.91
CA SER A 181 36.57 50.63 -21.41
C SER A 181 37.68 50.88 -20.39
N ASP A 182 37.33 51.07 -19.11
CA ASP A 182 38.27 51.41 -18.03
C ASP A 182 38.30 50.40 -16.87
N GLY A 183 37.40 49.41 -16.87
CA GLY A 183 37.32 48.38 -15.84
C GLY A 183 36.78 48.84 -14.50
N ARG A 184 36.14 50.01 -14.45
CA ARG A 184 35.49 50.51 -13.24
C ARG A 184 34.26 49.68 -12.90
N GLN A 185 34.10 49.34 -11.62
CA GLN A 185 32.86 48.76 -11.11
C GLN A 185 31.68 49.75 -11.23
N LEU A 186 30.65 49.35 -11.98
CA LEU A 186 29.40 50.10 -12.17
C LEU A 186 28.35 49.71 -11.14
N GLN A 187 28.14 48.40 -10.93
CA GLN A 187 27.09 47.88 -10.05
C GLN A 187 27.52 46.59 -9.34
N LEU A 188 27.13 46.43 -8.07
CA LEU A 188 27.29 45.21 -7.27
C LEU A 188 25.91 44.70 -6.84
N ILE A 189 25.61 43.44 -7.18
CA ILE A 189 24.31 42.81 -6.92
C ILE A 189 24.54 41.57 -6.05
N GLN A 190 23.91 41.50 -4.88
CA GLN A 190 23.83 40.27 -4.09
C GLN A 190 22.72 39.39 -4.66
N ALA A 191 23.06 38.51 -5.59
CA ALA A 191 22.08 37.73 -6.35
C ALA A 191 21.61 36.48 -5.59
N HIS A 192 22.54 35.75 -4.97
CA HIS A 192 22.32 34.44 -4.36
C HIS A 192 22.94 34.34 -2.96
N GLN A 193 22.52 33.33 -2.18
CA GLN A 193 23.06 33.07 -0.83
C GLN A 193 24.34 32.20 -0.87
N MET A 194 24.52 31.45 -1.95
CA MET A 194 25.69 30.60 -2.21
C MET A 194 26.27 30.89 -3.60
N ALA A 195 27.37 30.21 -3.92
CA ALA A 195 28.10 30.33 -5.18
C ALA A 195 27.22 30.30 -6.43
N ILE A 196 27.34 31.34 -7.26
CA ILE A 196 26.72 31.39 -8.59
C ILE A 196 27.56 30.51 -9.53
N THR A 197 26.94 29.49 -10.09
CA THR A 197 27.61 28.50 -10.93
C THR A 197 27.58 28.85 -12.40
N SER A 198 26.52 29.55 -12.85
CA SER A 198 26.40 29.98 -14.24
C SER A 198 25.51 31.20 -14.42
N MET A 199 25.74 31.89 -15.53
CA MET A 199 24.91 32.97 -16.04
C MET A 199 24.75 32.87 -17.56
N ASN A 200 23.54 33.16 -18.05
CA ASN A 200 23.22 33.25 -19.47
C ASN A 200 22.27 34.41 -19.75
N PHE A 201 22.34 34.94 -20.97
CA PHE A 201 21.54 36.07 -21.41
C PHE A 201 20.58 35.66 -22.51
N THR A 202 19.52 36.44 -22.68
CA THR A 202 18.75 36.48 -23.93
C THR A 202 19.63 37.01 -25.07
N GLU A 203 19.25 36.74 -26.32
CA GLU A 203 20.05 37.17 -27.49
C GLU A 203 20.25 38.68 -27.56
N ASP A 204 19.25 39.45 -27.13
CA ASP A 204 19.29 40.92 -27.03
C ASP A 204 20.06 41.43 -25.80
N ARG A 205 20.55 40.53 -24.91
CA ARG A 205 21.26 40.85 -23.66
C ARG A 205 20.45 41.70 -22.66
N MET A 206 19.13 41.78 -22.83
CA MET A 206 18.25 42.57 -21.96
C MET A 206 17.83 41.81 -20.69
N ILE A 207 17.80 40.48 -20.75
CA ILE A 207 17.47 39.62 -19.62
C ILE A 207 18.64 38.68 -19.32
N MET A 208 18.98 38.58 -18.04
CA MET A 208 20.01 37.66 -17.53
C MET A 208 19.37 36.60 -16.63
N ALA A 209 19.77 35.34 -16.79
CA ALA A 209 19.47 34.25 -15.87
C ALA A 209 20.73 33.87 -15.10
N THR A 210 20.63 33.73 -13.78
CA THR A 210 21.68 33.23 -12.90
C THR A 210 21.20 31.98 -12.17
N CYS A 211 22.10 31.06 -11.85
CA CYS A 211 21.79 29.89 -11.01
C CYS A 211 22.89 29.63 -9.98
N SER A 212 22.50 29.02 -8.86
CA SER A 212 23.38 28.85 -7.71
C SER A 212 23.26 27.47 -7.04
N LYS A 213 24.29 27.16 -6.26
CA LYS A 213 24.30 26.02 -5.33
C LYS A 213 23.29 26.16 -4.18
N ASP A 214 22.66 27.32 -4.00
CA ASP A 214 21.55 27.51 -3.04
C ASP A 214 20.21 26.91 -3.51
N ALA A 215 20.22 26.14 -4.61
CA ALA A 215 19.04 25.52 -5.23
C ALA A 215 18.02 26.54 -5.76
N THR A 216 18.49 27.72 -6.16
CA THR A 216 17.67 28.72 -6.85
C THR A 216 18.27 29.16 -8.18
N ALA A 217 17.41 29.51 -9.12
CA ALA A 217 17.75 30.30 -10.31
C ALA A 217 16.95 31.60 -10.30
N LYS A 218 17.53 32.68 -10.82
CA LYS A 218 16.91 34.00 -10.86
C LYS A 218 17.00 34.63 -12.23
N LEU A 219 15.96 35.35 -12.62
CA LEU A 219 15.93 36.19 -13.83
C LEU A 219 16.04 37.65 -13.45
N TRP A 220 16.81 38.41 -14.21
CA TRP A 220 17.15 39.80 -13.96
C TRP A 220 16.93 40.63 -15.21
N THR A 221 16.40 41.84 -15.06
CA THR A 221 16.45 42.86 -16.12
C THR A 221 17.81 43.53 -16.12
N MET A 222 18.39 43.78 -17.29
CA MET A 222 19.68 44.46 -17.40
C MET A 222 19.58 45.99 -17.40
N ASP A 223 18.37 46.54 -17.56
CA ASP A 223 18.13 48.00 -17.50
C ASP A 223 18.29 48.53 -16.07
N ASP A 224 17.57 47.93 -15.11
CA ASP A 224 17.53 48.39 -13.71
C ASP A 224 18.22 47.42 -12.74
N TYR A 225 18.74 46.29 -13.24
CA TYR A 225 19.34 45.22 -12.43
C TYR A 225 18.39 44.60 -11.39
N GLU A 226 17.08 44.64 -11.65
CA GLU A 226 16.06 44.09 -10.76
C GLU A 226 15.81 42.62 -11.03
N CYS A 227 15.59 41.86 -9.95
CA CYS A 227 15.19 40.46 -10.04
C CYS A 227 13.72 40.38 -10.48
N ILE A 228 13.49 39.90 -11.70
CA ILE A 228 12.17 39.63 -12.27
C ILE A 228 11.51 38.48 -11.52
N LYS A 229 12.27 37.40 -11.29
CA LYS A 229 11.73 36.12 -10.80
C LYS A 229 12.76 35.21 -10.17
N GLU A 230 12.29 34.38 -9.24
CA GLU A 230 13.08 33.36 -8.56
C GLU A 230 12.41 31.98 -8.73
N TYR A 231 13.20 31.01 -9.19
CA TYR A 231 12.80 29.62 -9.37
C TYR A 231 13.51 28.77 -8.32
N LYS A 232 12.74 27.96 -7.58
CA LYS A 232 13.26 27.11 -6.52
C LYS A 232 13.26 25.65 -6.98
N THR A 233 14.41 25.01 -6.86
CA THR A 233 14.59 23.59 -7.19
C THR A 233 14.83 22.78 -5.92
N ASP A 234 14.62 21.47 -6.00
CA ASP A 234 14.89 20.50 -4.93
C ASP A 234 16.39 20.16 -4.79
N ARG A 235 17.23 20.71 -5.67
CA ARG A 235 18.66 20.37 -5.80
C ARG A 235 19.50 21.58 -6.20
N PRO A 236 20.81 21.60 -5.88
CA PRO A 236 21.72 22.65 -6.32
C PRO A 236 21.87 22.66 -7.85
N LEU A 237 21.93 23.86 -8.43
CA LEU A 237 22.06 24.04 -9.87
C LEU A 237 23.52 24.26 -10.26
N ASN A 238 23.88 23.82 -11.47
CA ASN A 238 25.21 24.00 -12.04
C ASN A 238 25.16 24.91 -13.28
N ASP A 239 24.14 24.76 -14.13
CA ASP A 239 23.94 25.62 -15.29
C ASP A 239 22.47 26.03 -15.47
N VAL A 240 22.25 27.08 -16.25
CA VAL A 240 20.93 27.59 -16.64
C VAL A 240 20.99 28.15 -18.06
N ALA A 241 20.02 27.86 -18.91
CA ALA A 241 19.92 28.37 -20.27
C ALA A 241 18.53 28.93 -20.57
N ILE A 242 18.47 30.10 -21.22
CA ILE A 242 17.23 30.79 -21.61
C ILE A 242 16.89 30.41 -23.05
N SER A 243 15.62 30.11 -23.33
CA SER A 243 15.18 29.86 -24.71
C SER A 243 15.23 31.13 -25.57
N PRO A 244 15.52 31.02 -26.87
CA PRO A 244 15.47 32.17 -27.78
C PRO A 244 14.05 32.74 -27.84
N LEU A 245 13.93 34.07 -27.72
CA LEU A 245 12.64 34.76 -27.64
C LEU A 245 12.00 35.04 -29.02
N TYR A 246 12.76 34.91 -30.13
CA TYR A 246 12.34 35.29 -31.49
C TYR A 246 12.03 34.08 -32.40
N CYS A 247 11.33 33.07 -31.90
CA CYS A 247 10.95 31.89 -32.68
C CYS A 247 9.56 32.05 -33.34
N SER A 248 9.50 32.66 -34.53
CA SER A 248 8.30 32.84 -35.38
C SER A 248 7.12 33.58 -34.70
N GLU A 249 6.39 34.44 -35.43
CA GLU A 249 5.29 35.27 -34.88
C GLU A 249 4.19 34.48 -34.13
N ASN A 250 4.14 33.15 -34.26
CA ASN A 250 3.13 32.27 -33.66
C ASN A 250 3.63 31.32 -32.56
N ASN A 251 4.93 31.30 -32.19
CA ASN A 251 5.41 30.26 -31.24
C ASN A 251 6.63 30.67 -30.39
N CYS A 252 6.59 31.85 -29.74
CA CYS A 252 7.60 32.24 -28.75
C CYS A 252 7.63 31.24 -27.57
N LYS A 253 8.72 30.50 -27.45
CA LYS A 253 8.94 29.59 -26.32
C LYS A 253 9.53 30.38 -25.16
N MET A 254 8.77 30.47 -24.06
CA MET A 254 9.15 31.19 -22.83
C MET A 254 9.66 30.20 -21.78
N HIS A 255 10.82 29.59 -22.02
CA HIS A 255 11.32 28.49 -21.20
C HIS A 255 12.71 28.74 -20.62
N LEU A 256 12.89 28.30 -19.38
CA LEU A 256 14.19 28.21 -18.71
C LEU A 256 14.58 26.74 -18.60
N LEU A 257 15.78 26.41 -19.05
CA LEU A 257 16.37 25.09 -18.86
C LEU A 257 17.36 25.16 -17.71
N MET A 258 17.12 24.40 -16.65
CA MET A 258 17.92 24.41 -15.42
C MET A 258 18.39 22.99 -15.10
N GLY A 259 19.62 22.82 -14.62
CA GLY A 259 20.18 21.50 -14.39
C GLY A 259 21.37 21.53 -13.45
N GLY A 260 21.51 20.48 -12.66
CA GLY A 260 22.59 20.37 -11.69
C GLY A 260 22.59 19.04 -10.94
N GLY A 261 23.16 19.06 -9.74
CA GLY A 261 23.34 17.90 -8.89
C GLY A 261 24.48 18.11 -7.89
N LEU A 262 24.48 17.28 -6.85
CA LEU A 262 25.61 17.16 -5.93
C LEU A 262 26.77 16.44 -6.65
N ASP A 263 28.00 16.84 -6.35
CA ASP A 263 29.17 16.10 -6.84
C ASP A 263 29.11 14.66 -6.31
N ALA A 264 29.61 13.68 -7.09
CA ALA A 264 29.57 12.27 -6.72
C ALA A 264 30.17 11.98 -5.32
N LYS A 265 31.17 12.77 -4.90
CA LYS A 265 31.77 12.70 -3.55
C LYS A 265 30.77 13.04 -2.42
N ASP A 266 29.84 13.95 -2.66
CA ASP A 266 28.91 14.48 -1.66
C ASP A 266 27.62 13.64 -1.59
N VAL A 267 27.29 12.95 -2.68
CA VAL A 267 26.20 11.95 -2.75
C VAL A 267 26.48 10.76 -1.82
N ALA A 268 27.74 10.28 -1.76
CA ALA A 268 28.13 9.15 -0.92
C ALA A 268 28.02 9.43 0.59
N VAL A 269 28.11 10.70 1.00
CA VAL A 269 28.06 11.12 2.41
C VAL A 269 26.64 11.46 2.85
N SER A 270 25.81 11.99 1.95
CA SER A 270 24.47 12.49 2.27
C SER A 270 23.35 11.46 2.17
N GLY A 271 23.59 10.28 1.57
CA GLY A 271 22.57 9.24 1.40
C GLY A 271 21.41 9.63 0.47
N ALA A 272 21.49 10.78 -0.20
CA ALA A 272 20.49 11.27 -1.13
C ALA A 272 20.66 10.60 -2.51
N SER A 273 19.56 10.26 -3.17
CA SER A 273 19.60 9.79 -4.57
C SER A 273 20.01 10.96 -5.47
N GLY A 274 21.17 10.90 -6.11
CA GLY A 274 21.63 11.90 -7.07
C GLY A 274 20.72 11.95 -8.30
N ALA A 275 19.69 12.77 -8.27
CA ALA A 275 18.80 13.00 -9.39
C ALA A 275 19.49 13.96 -10.39
N PHE A 276 20.16 13.39 -11.39
CA PHE A 276 20.84 14.14 -12.45
C PHE A 276 19.89 14.33 -13.64
N GLU A 277 19.08 15.40 -13.58
CA GLU A 277 18.01 15.65 -14.56
C GLU A 277 18.06 17.12 -15.00
N ALA A 278 17.75 17.38 -16.27
CA ALA A 278 17.57 18.73 -16.78
C ALA A 278 16.09 19.09 -16.68
N LEU A 279 15.78 20.19 -15.99
CA LEU A 279 14.43 20.67 -15.72
C LEU A 279 14.06 21.77 -16.71
N LEU A 280 12.89 21.63 -17.33
CA LEU A 280 12.31 22.61 -18.23
C LEU A 280 11.22 23.38 -17.48
N TRP A 281 11.40 24.69 -17.33
CA TRP A 281 10.50 25.57 -16.58
C TRP A 281 9.88 26.63 -17.48
N HIS A 282 8.66 27.05 -17.16
CA HIS A 282 8.05 28.20 -17.81
C HIS A 282 8.54 29.51 -17.18
N MET A 283 9.05 30.45 -17.99
CA MET A 283 9.55 31.75 -17.50
C MET A 283 8.45 32.60 -16.84
N VAL A 284 7.18 32.40 -17.21
CA VAL A 284 6.07 33.21 -16.69
C VAL A 284 5.31 32.54 -15.55
N TYR A 285 5.22 31.21 -15.50
CA TYR A 285 4.27 30.55 -14.59
C TYR A 285 4.91 29.87 -13.38
N GLU A 286 6.25 29.87 -13.28
CA GLU A 286 6.96 29.21 -12.16
C GLU A 286 6.61 27.71 -12.04
N GLU A 287 6.25 27.09 -13.15
CA GLU A 287 5.90 25.68 -13.23
C GLU A 287 6.98 24.90 -14.00
N GLU A 288 7.35 23.75 -13.45
CA GLU A 288 8.12 22.73 -14.16
C GLU A 288 7.22 22.09 -15.22
N ILE A 289 7.57 22.29 -16.49
CA ILE A 289 6.87 21.73 -17.66
C ILE A 289 7.29 20.27 -17.88
N GLY A 290 8.53 19.92 -17.49
CA GLY A 290 8.99 18.54 -17.48
C GLY A 290 10.48 18.42 -17.24
N SER A 291 10.96 17.18 -17.20
CA SER A 291 12.36 16.85 -16.95
C SER A 291 12.92 15.86 -17.98
N VAL A 292 14.21 16.00 -18.29
CA VAL A 292 14.99 15.04 -19.08
C VAL A 292 15.84 14.23 -18.12
N LYS A 293 15.59 12.92 -18.09
CA LYS A 293 16.27 11.95 -17.24
C LYS A 293 17.30 11.14 -18.04
N GLY A 294 18.24 10.52 -17.34
CA GLY A 294 19.20 9.57 -17.92
C GLY A 294 20.63 10.09 -18.02
N HIS A 295 20.95 11.24 -17.45
CA HIS A 295 22.32 11.75 -17.37
C HIS A 295 23.16 10.94 -16.38
N ILE A 296 24.42 10.68 -16.75
CA ILE A 296 25.40 10.05 -15.87
C ILE A 296 26.21 11.16 -15.20
N GLY A 297 26.02 11.33 -13.89
CA GLY A 297 26.66 12.37 -13.09
C GLY A 297 26.01 13.75 -13.22
N PRO A 298 26.47 14.74 -12.43
CA PRO A 298 25.92 16.09 -12.42
C PRO A 298 25.99 16.74 -13.81
N LEU A 299 24.92 17.45 -14.16
CA LEU A 299 24.88 18.30 -15.36
C LEU A 299 25.85 19.47 -15.18
N ASN A 300 26.77 19.66 -16.13
CA ASN A 300 27.77 20.73 -16.08
C ASN A 300 27.43 21.89 -17.02
N THR A 301 26.77 21.61 -18.14
CA THR A 301 26.48 22.63 -19.14
C THR A 301 25.20 22.33 -19.94
N MET A 302 24.50 23.37 -20.36
CA MET A 302 23.31 23.27 -21.20
C MET A 302 23.21 24.45 -22.16
N ALA A 303 22.61 24.22 -23.33
CA ALA A 303 22.37 25.27 -24.32
C ALA A 303 21.13 24.94 -25.17
N TRP A 304 20.38 25.99 -25.53
CA TRP A 304 19.25 25.88 -26.45
C TRP A 304 19.71 25.88 -27.90
N PHE A 305 18.98 25.17 -28.76
CA PHE A 305 19.05 25.44 -30.19
C PHE A 305 18.56 26.85 -30.45
N ARG A 306 19.17 27.50 -31.44
CA ARG A 306 18.86 28.90 -31.73
C ARG A 306 17.46 29.12 -32.29
N ASP A 307 16.92 28.12 -32.98
CA ASP A 307 15.54 28.11 -33.44
C ASP A 307 14.52 27.76 -32.33
N GLY A 308 14.99 27.49 -31.10
CA GLY A 308 14.14 27.03 -29.99
C GLY A 308 13.51 25.65 -30.24
N ALA A 309 13.87 24.95 -31.31
CA ALA A 309 13.31 23.65 -31.68
C ALA A 309 13.91 22.51 -30.86
N GLY A 310 14.84 22.77 -29.95
CA GLY A 310 15.47 21.75 -29.13
C GLY A 310 16.52 22.32 -28.19
N PHE A 311 17.20 21.44 -27.45
CA PHE A 311 18.28 21.82 -26.54
C PHE A 311 19.28 20.67 -26.35
N VAL A 312 20.46 21.04 -25.86
CA VAL A 312 21.59 20.15 -25.55
C VAL A 312 21.96 20.28 -24.09
N THR A 313 22.23 19.14 -23.45
CA THR A 313 22.64 19.05 -22.04
C THR A 313 23.86 18.14 -21.93
N GLY A 314 24.84 18.51 -21.10
CA GLY A 314 26.08 17.75 -20.94
C GLY A 314 26.45 17.54 -19.47
N GLY A 315 26.88 16.33 -19.13
CA GLY A 315 27.30 15.91 -17.79
C GLY A 315 28.71 15.31 -17.75
N GLU A 316 28.92 14.25 -16.94
CA GLU A 316 30.24 13.64 -16.75
C GLU A 316 30.70 12.75 -17.91
N ALA A 317 29.78 12.03 -18.54
CA ALA A 317 30.12 11.09 -19.62
C ALA A 317 29.17 11.15 -20.83
N SER A 318 28.03 11.83 -20.71
CA SER A 318 26.98 11.83 -21.72
C SER A 318 26.59 13.24 -22.13
N LEU A 319 26.57 13.49 -23.43
CA LEU A 319 25.87 14.61 -24.05
C LEU A 319 24.49 14.11 -24.48
N THR A 320 23.45 14.88 -24.19
CA THR A 320 22.09 14.58 -24.63
C THR A 320 21.54 15.73 -25.45
N ALA A 321 21.24 15.47 -26.73
CA ALA A 321 20.61 16.41 -27.64
C ALA A 321 19.16 15.98 -27.90
N LYS A 322 18.23 16.95 -27.92
CA LYS A 322 16.80 16.67 -28.08
C LYS A 322 16.15 17.70 -29.01
N HIS A 323 15.53 17.21 -30.08
CA HIS A 323 14.56 17.97 -30.86
C HIS A 323 13.17 17.89 -30.22
N LEU A 324 12.50 19.04 -30.10
CA LEU A 324 11.08 19.20 -29.79
C LEU A 324 10.30 19.05 -31.11
N GLN A 325 10.24 17.84 -31.67
CA GLN A 325 9.40 17.55 -32.84
C GLN A 325 7.96 17.29 -32.37
N GLU A 326 7.00 18.09 -32.85
CA GLU A 326 5.56 17.85 -32.65
C GLU A 326 5.08 16.78 -33.64
N GLU A 327 5.11 15.51 -33.26
CA GLU A 327 4.17 14.55 -33.86
C GLU A 327 2.81 14.74 -33.18
N GLY A 328 1.91 15.46 -33.87
CA GLY A 328 0.63 15.94 -33.35
C GLY A 328 -0.43 14.84 -33.18
N LEU A 329 -0.33 14.08 -32.09
CA LEU A 329 -1.47 13.38 -31.51
C LEU A 329 -1.96 14.17 -30.29
N GLN A 330 -3.06 14.92 -30.44
CA GLN A 330 -3.69 15.63 -29.34
C GLN A 330 -4.82 14.76 -28.79
N VAL A 331 -4.69 14.35 -27.52
CA VAL A 331 -5.72 13.58 -26.81
C VAL A 331 -6.39 14.52 -25.82
N GLU A 332 -7.67 14.82 -26.03
CA GLU A 332 -8.48 15.54 -25.05
C GLU A 332 -9.29 14.53 -24.24
N LEU A 333 -9.10 14.56 -22.93
CA LEU A 333 -9.76 13.66 -21.98
C LEU A 333 -10.58 14.49 -20.99
N ASP A 334 -11.75 13.97 -20.62
CA ASP A 334 -12.54 14.54 -19.56
C ASP A 334 -11.83 14.46 -18.20
N VAL A 335 -12.27 15.31 -17.25
CA VAL A 335 -11.81 15.28 -15.87
C VAL A 335 -11.98 13.87 -15.30
N PRO A 336 -10.94 13.28 -14.67
CA PRO A 336 -11.01 11.93 -14.13
C PRO A 336 -12.13 11.81 -13.10
N LYS A 337 -13.06 10.88 -13.34
CA LYS A 337 -14.16 10.52 -12.44
C LYS A 337 -13.86 9.19 -11.74
N ALA A 338 -14.36 9.01 -10.52
CA ALA A 338 -14.18 7.77 -9.75
C ALA A 338 -14.97 6.58 -10.33
N VAL A 339 -16.02 6.82 -11.13
CA VAL A 339 -16.82 5.74 -11.73
C VAL A 339 -15.98 4.96 -12.75
N LEU A 340 -15.85 3.65 -12.56
CA LEU A 340 -14.98 2.80 -13.39
C LEU A 340 -15.36 2.85 -14.86
N THR A 341 -16.65 2.75 -15.18
CA THR A 341 -17.20 2.65 -16.54
C THR A 341 -17.36 3.98 -17.28
N ASP A 342 -17.22 5.11 -16.59
CA ASP A 342 -17.46 6.44 -17.16
C ASP A 342 -16.17 7.01 -17.76
N MET A 343 -16.00 6.93 -19.07
CA MET A 343 -14.86 7.50 -19.79
C MET A 343 -15.36 8.00 -21.14
N ASP A 344 -15.36 9.31 -21.29
CA ASP A 344 -15.56 10.02 -22.55
C ASP A 344 -14.29 10.83 -22.83
N GLY A 345 -13.85 10.83 -24.08
CA GLY A 345 -12.74 11.63 -24.56
C GLY A 345 -12.77 11.73 -26.07
N SER A 346 -11.95 12.60 -26.63
CA SER A 346 -11.76 12.75 -28.07
C SER A 346 -10.29 12.68 -28.43
N LEU A 347 -10.00 11.85 -29.42
CA LEU A 347 -8.70 11.81 -30.06
C LEU A 347 -8.74 12.71 -31.30
N GLU A 348 -7.82 13.67 -31.38
CA GLU A 348 -7.59 14.50 -32.55
C GLU A 348 -6.26 14.13 -33.20
N LEU A 349 -6.33 13.59 -34.42
CA LEU A 349 -5.17 13.34 -35.26
C LEU A 349 -4.92 14.55 -36.15
N LYS A 350 -3.77 15.21 -35.97
CA LYS A 350 -3.29 16.20 -36.94
C LYS A 350 -2.52 15.45 -38.02
N ASN A 351 -3.04 15.45 -39.24
CA ASN A 351 -2.39 14.76 -40.35
C ASN A 351 -1.02 15.40 -40.65
N ALA A 352 0.02 14.58 -40.70
CA ALA A 352 1.29 14.94 -41.30
C ALA A 352 1.15 14.83 -42.84
N SER A 353 0.63 15.86 -43.50
CA SER A 353 0.76 15.97 -44.96
C SER A 353 2.17 16.44 -45.33
N SER A 354 3.01 15.45 -45.63
CA SER A 354 4.03 15.42 -46.70
C SER A 354 4.92 16.65 -46.94
N MET A 355 6.22 16.40 -46.77
CA MET A 355 7.38 17.19 -47.19
C MET A 355 7.50 17.44 -48.72
N ALA A 356 6.41 17.57 -49.49
CA ALA A 356 6.48 17.68 -50.95
C ALA A 356 5.33 18.43 -51.67
N GLN A 357 4.66 19.42 -51.07
CA GLN A 357 3.77 20.31 -51.83
C GLN A 357 3.91 21.78 -51.43
N ALA A 358 4.65 22.52 -52.24
CA ALA A 358 4.63 23.97 -52.25
C ALA A 358 3.30 24.47 -52.85
N LYS A 359 2.70 25.47 -52.20
CA LYS A 359 1.57 26.31 -52.68
C LYS A 359 0.28 25.58 -53.04
N MET A 360 -0.59 25.33 -52.05
CA MET A 360 -2.05 25.45 -52.19
C MET A 360 -2.73 25.35 -50.81
N GLN A 361 -3.85 26.06 -50.63
CA GLN A 361 -4.64 26.11 -49.39
C GLN A 361 -4.83 24.73 -48.75
N GLU A 362 -4.28 24.55 -47.56
CA GLU A 362 -4.52 23.36 -46.73
C GLU A 362 -5.91 23.45 -46.11
N VAL A 363 -6.78 22.49 -46.45
CA VAL A 363 -8.00 22.21 -45.68
C VAL A 363 -7.61 21.24 -44.58
N GLU A 364 -7.59 21.74 -43.34
CA GLU A 364 -7.34 20.96 -42.13
C GLU A 364 -8.49 19.94 -41.95
N VAL A 365 -8.26 18.67 -42.29
CA VAL A 365 -9.25 17.59 -42.09
C VAL A 365 -9.11 17.06 -40.66
N LYS A 366 -9.98 17.53 -39.76
CA LYS A 366 -10.10 17.01 -38.40
C LYS A 366 -10.91 15.71 -38.41
N ILE A 367 -10.33 14.62 -37.92
CA ILE A 367 -11.04 13.35 -37.71
C ILE A 367 -11.23 13.15 -36.20
N PRO A 368 -12.38 13.53 -35.62
CA PRO A 368 -12.65 13.26 -34.21
C PRO A 368 -12.95 11.77 -34.02
N CYS A 369 -12.15 11.09 -33.20
CA CYS A 369 -12.45 9.73 -32.75
C CYS A 369 -12.88 9.76 -31.28
N LYS A 370 -14.12 9.34 -30.99
CA LYS A 370 -14.63 9.29 -29.62
C LYS A 370 -13.98 8.11 -28.88
N LEU A 371 -13.29 8.42 -27.78
CA LEU A 371 -12.71 7.44 -26.87
C LEU A 371 -13.78 7.00 -25.87
N GLY A 372 -14.18 5.74 -25.93
CA GLY A 372 -15.04 5.11 -24.93
C GLY A 372 -14.25 4.26 -23.92
N TYR A 373 -14.93 3.80 -22.86
CA TYR A 373 -14.34 2.94 -21.82
C TYR A 373 -13.63 1.68 -22.36
N GLU A 374 -14.09 1.13 -23.49
CA GLU A 374 -13.50 -0.06 -24.12
C GLU A 374 -12.03 0.14 -24.55
N LEU A 375 -11.61 1.39 -24.78
CA LEU A 375 -10.24 1.76 -25.15
C LEU A 375 -9.40 2.21 -23.95
N PHE A 376 -9.96 2.15 -22.73
CA PHE A 376 -9.28 2.54 -21.49
C PHE A 376 -8.82 1.31 -20.70
N VAL A 377 -7.57 1.31 -20.23
CA VAL A 377 -7.04 0.26 -19.35
C VAL A 377 -6.84 0.83 -17.93
N PRO A 378 -7.70 0.47 -16.95
CA PRO A 378 -7.53 0.91 -15.57
C PRO A 378 -6.25 0.35 -14.92
N ARG A 379 -5.72 1.09 -13.95
CA ARG A 379 -4.60 0.65 -13.12
C ARG A 379 -5.00 -0.61 -12.31
N GLY A 380 -4.19 -1.66 -12.39
CA GLY A 380 -4.41 -2.92 -11.67
C GLY A 380 -5.07 -4.01 -12.51
N CYS A 381 -5.50 -3.70 -13.74
CA CYS A 381 -5.85 -4.72 -14.71
C CYS A 381 -4.60 -5.48 -15.15
N VAL A 382 -4.73 -6.80 -15.32
CA VAL A 382 -3.67 -7.67 -15.84
C VAL A 382 -4.00 -7.97 -17.30
N LEU A 383 -3.10 -7.59 -18.21
CA LEU A 383 -3.20 -7.97 -19.61
C LEU A 383 -3.03 -9.50 -19.73
N ARG A 384 -3.97 -10.15 -20.41
CA ARG A 384 -3.93 -11.58 -20.74
C ARG A 384 -4.21 -11.76 -22.22
N ASN A 385 -3.76 -12.89 -22.79
CA ASN A 385 -4.04 -13.31 -24.17
C ASN A 385 -3.55 -12.34 -25.27
N THR A 386 -2.53 -11.51 -24.98
CA THR A 386 -1.90 -10.58 -25.93
C THR A 386 -0.40 -10.51 -25.66
N LEU A 387 0.43 -10.59 -26.72
CA LEU A 387 1.90 -10.55 -26.60
C LEU A 387 2.40 -9.21 -26.05
N TYR A 388 1.86 -8.10 -26.56
CA TYR A 388 2.15 -6.74 -26.10
C TYR A 388 1.02 -5.79 -26.50
N VAL A 389 0.85 -4.70 -25.76
CA VAL A 389 -0.06 -3.59 -26.09
C VAL A 389 0.75 -2.30 -26.09
N ILE A 390 0.52 -1.43 -27.07
CA ILE A 390 1.06 -0.07 -27.10
C ILE A 390 -0.07 0.86 -26.63
N SER A 391 0.20 1.65 -25.59
CA SER A 391 -0.81 2.51 -24.94
C SER A 391 -0.22 3.84 -24.48
N ILE A 392 -1.06 4.86 -24.40
CA ILE A 392 -0.70 6.18 -23.84
C ILE A 392 -1.21 6.27 -22.40
N ALA A 393 -0.36 6.75 -21.48
CA ALA A 393 -0.77 6.96 -20.09
C ALA A 393 -1.74 8.15 -20.00
N ALA A 394 -3.03 7.86 -19.82
CA ALA A 394 -4.09 8.87 -19.70
C ALA A 394 -4.14 9.53 -18.30
N PHE A 395 -4.08 8.73 -17.23
CA PHE A 395 -4.11 9.22 -15.84
C PHE A 395 -2.97 8.62 -15.02
N CYS A 396 -2.32 9.45 -14.19
CA CYS A 396 -1.19 9.06 -13.36
C CYS A 396 -1.45 9.31 -11.86
N GLY A 397 -0.83 8.50 -11.01
CA GLY A 397 -0.86 8.69 -9.55
C GLY A 397 -2.27 8.72 -8.94
N PRO A 398 -2.67 9.80 -8.23
CA PRO A 398 -3.96 9.91 -7.55
C PRO A 398 -5.15 10.03 -8.52
N HIS A 399 -4.92 10.41 -9.78
CA HIS A 399 -5.97 10.56 -10.80
C HIS A 399 -6.37 9.23 -11.45
N THR A 400 -5.67 8.14 -11.15
CA THR A 400 -6.10 6.81 -11.61
C THR A 400 -7.40 6.42 -10.91
N LYS A 401 -8.39 5.93 -11.66
CA LYS A 401 -9.71 5.54 -11.11
C LYS A 401 -9.60 4.58 -9.93
N THR A 402 -8.67 3.64 -9.99
CA THR A 402 -8.37 2.69 -8.90
C THR A 402 -7.90 3.41 -7.64
N ARG A 403 -7.07 4.46 -7.76
CA ARG A 403 -6.59 5.24 -6.61
C ARG A 403 -7.62 6.23 -6.09
N MET A 404 -8.48 6.77 -6.95
CA MET A 404 -9.62 7.59 -6.54
C MET A 404 -10.65 6.79 -5.73
N ASN A 405 -10.80 5.49 -6.01
CA ASN A 405 -11.63 4.57 -5.22
C ASN A 405 -10.87 3.93 -4.04
N ALA A 406 -9.54 4.00 -4.02
CA ALA A 406 -8.75 3.49 -2.91
C ALA A 406 -8.98 4.39 -1.69
N ALA A 407 -9.49 3.81 -0.61
CA ALA A 407 -9.55 4.50 0.66
C ALA A 407 -8.14 4.91 1.10
N GLN A 408 -7.98 6.14 1.58
CA GLN A 408 -6.75 6.56 2.25
C GLN A 408 -6.54 5.65 3.46
N ALA A 409 -5.32 5.15 3.66
CA ALA A 409 -5.02 4.27 4.78
C ALA A 409 -5.29 5.03 6.09
N VAL A 410 -6.22 4.53 6.90
CA VAL A 410 -6.58 5.13 8.18
C VAL A 410 -5.80 4.41 9.28
N GLY A 411 -5.10 5.16 10.12
CA GLY A 411 -4.52 4.59 11.34
C GLY A 411 -5.63 4.10 12.27
N LYS A 412 -5.66 2.80 12.55
CA LYS A 412 -6.66 2.18 13.43
C LYS A 412 -6.12 2.09 14.84
N VAL A 413 -6.98 2.34 15.83
CA VAL A 413 -6.63 2.27 17.25
C VAL A 413 -7.49 1.22 17.93
N SER A 414 -6.88 0.40 18.76
CA SER A 414 -7.55 -0.62 19.56
C SER A 414 -8.49 0.01 20.61
N ASN A 415 -9.69 -0.56 20.76
CA ASN A 415 -10.61 -0.17 21.82
C ASN A 415 -10.03 -0.48 23.21
N MET A 416 -9.27 -1.57 23.37
CA MET A 416 -8.55 -1.82 24.63
C MET A 416 -7.61 -0.68 24.99
N GLN A 417 -6.94 -0.06 24.01
CA GLN A 417 -6.11 1.13 24.22
C GLN A 417 -6.93 2.36 24.62
N VAL A 418 -8.12 2.56 24.04
CA VAL A 418 -9.04 3.63 24.47
C VAL A 418 -9.46 3.47 25.93
N TYR A 419 -9.79 2.24 26.35
CA TYR A 419 -10.11 1.96 27.75
C TYR A 419 -8.89 2.10 28.66
N LEU A 420 -7.70 1.69 28.21
CA LEU A 420 -6.45 1.90 28.92
C LEU A 420 -6.23 3.39 29.20
N ASN A 421 -6.37 4.24 28.17
CA ASN A 421 -6.24 5.69 28.29
C ASN A 421 -7.24 6.28 29.28
N ARG A 422 -8.50 5.82 29.26
CA ARG A 422 -9.51 6.21 30.27
C ARG A 422 -9.12 5.76 31.68
N GLY A 423 -8.56 4.57 31.82
CA GLY A 423 -8.04 4.07 33.10
C GLY A 423 -6.89 4.91 33.63
N VAL A 424 -5.93 5.26 32.77
CA VAL A 424 -4.79 6.15 33.12
C VAL A 424 -5.28 7.55 33.49
N GLN A 425 -6.25 8.12 32.75
CA GLN A 425 -6.90 9.39 33.14
C GLN A 425 -7.53 9.29 34.54
N GLY A 426 -8.20 8.17 34.84
CA GLY A 426 -8.72 7.90 36.17
C GLY A 426 -7.64 7.86 37.25
N LEU A 427 -6.48 7.24 36.98
CA LEU A 427 -5.34 7.22 37.90
C LEU A 427 -4.71 8.60 38.10
N VAL A 428 -4.59 9.42 37.04
CA VAL A 428 -4.10 10.80 37.15
C VAL A 428 -5.01 11.64 38.06
N LEU A 429 -6.33 11.49 37.89
CA LEU A 429 -7.29 12.14 38.78
C LEU A 429 -7.17 11.61 40.22
N ALA A 430 -7.05 10.31 40.42
CA ALA A 430 -6.85 9.71 41.73
C ALA A 430 -5.55 10.20 42.40
N LEU A 431 -4.45 10.27 41.65
CA LEU A 431 -3.17 10.82 42.09
C LEU A 431 -3.32 12.27 42.55
N ALA A 432 -3.96 13.12 41.73
CA ALA A 432 -4.22 14.51 42.10
C ALA A 432 -5.02 14.62 43.41
N LEU A 433 -6.08 13.80 43.55
CA LEU A 433 -6.89 13.77 44.78
C LEU A 433 -6.08 13.32 46.00
N TRP A 434 -5.22 12.31 45.86
CA TRP A 434 -4.34 11.86 46.94
C TRP A 434 -3.29 12.91 47.33
N CYS A 435 -2.65 13.56 46.35
CA CYS A 435 -1.71 14.64 46.61
C CYS A 435 -2.40 15.81 47.31
N THR A 436 -3.62 16.17 46.89
CA THR A 436 -4.43 17.19 47.57
C THR A 436 -4.76 16.75 49.00
N TYR A 437 -5.18 15.51 49.21
CA TYR A 437 -5.47 14.96 50.53
C TYR A 437 -4.25 15.05 51.47
N CYS A 438 -3.08 14.55 51.06
CA CYS A 438 -1.86 14.61 51.87
C CYS A 438 -1.45 16.06 52.17
N THR A 439 -1.59 16.96 51.19
CA THR A 439 -1.25 18.38 51.37
C THR A 439 -2.15 19.07 52.40
N VAL A 440 -3.47 18.87 52.29
CA VAL A 440 -4.45 19.44 53.23
C VAL A 440 -4.32 18.83 54.62
N ALA A 441 -4.12 17.52 54.71
CA ALA A 441 -3.94 16.84 56.00
C ALA A 441 -2.67 17.33 56.72
N GLY A 442 -1.56 17.54 56.01
CA GLY A 442 -0.34 18.10 56.58
C GLY A 442 -0.46 19.57 56.98
N GLU A 443 -1.30 20.36 56.30
CA GLU A 443 -1.62 21.73 56.70
C GLU A 443 -2.44 21.77 58.00
N LEU A 444 -3.44 20.89 58.14
CA LEU A 444 -4.24 20.76 59.36
C LEU A 444 -3.42 20.33 60.59
N GLN A 445 -2.32 19.60 60.37
CA GLN A 445 -1.42 19.16 61.45
C GLN A 445 -0.35 20.20 61.84
N GLY A 446 -0.37 21.40 61.23
CA GLY A 446 0.48 22.52 61.66
C GLY A 446 1.95 22.43 61.23
N VAL A 447 2.29 21.56 60.28
CA VAL A 447 3.64 21.51 59.68
C VAL A 447 3.85 22.84 58.93
N SER A 448 4.85 23.67 59.30
CA SER A 448 4.79 25.13 59.08
C SER A 448 5.69 25.77 58.00
N GLU A 449 6.41 25.06 57.12
CA GLU A 449 7.47 25.76 56.34
C GLU A 449 7.44 25.72 54.78
N LYS A 450 6.38 25.25 54.10
CA LYS A 450 6.34 25.29 52.62
C LYS A 450 4.98 25.69 52.06
N HIS A 451 4.97 26.53 51.02
CA HIS A 451 3.78 26.90 50.24
C HIS A 451 2.98 25.64 49.84
N TRP A 452 1.65 25.70 49.96
CA TRP A 452 0.72 24.60 49.64
C TRP A 452 1.04 23.92 48.29
N VAL A 453 1.33 24.72 47.26
CA VAL A 453 1.68 24.24 45.90
C VAL A 453 2.96 23.40 45.88
N LEU A 454 3.98 23.79 46.65
CA LEU A 454 5.24 23.05 46.70
C LEU A 454 5.05 21.69 47.38
N ARG A 455 4.25 21.60 48.44
CA ARG A 455 3.91 20.31 49.09
C ARG A 455 3.14 19.41 48.15
N PHE A 456 2.16 19.96 47.44
CA PHE A 456 1.43 19.22 46.42
C PHE A 456 2.38 18.64 45.36
N LEU A 457 3.33 19.45 44.86
CA LEU A 457 4.33 18.99 43.87
C LEU A 457 5.30 17.95 44.43
N PHE A 458 5.73 18.05 45.69
CA PHE A 458 6.55 17.01 46.31
C PHE A 458 5.79 15.69 46.40
N TYR A 459 4.53 15.70 46.85
CA TYR A 459 3.70 14.50 46.86
C TYR A 459 3.42 13.95 45.46
N TRP A 460 3.27 14.84 44.46
CA TRP A 460 3.16 14.42 43.07
C TRP A 460 4.39 13.63 42.61
N ILE A 461 5.59 14.06 42.98
CA ILE A 461 6.86 13.38 42.66
C ILE A 461 7.08 12.13 43.52
N ILE A 462 6.51 12.02 44.71
CA ILE A 462 6.60 10.78 45.50
C ILE A 462 5.64 9.73 44.93
N LEU A 463 4.39 10.14 44.65
CA LEU A 463 3.30 9.24 44.26
C LEU A 463 3.16 9.04 42.74
N TYR A 464 3.99 9.65 41.88
CA TYR A 464 3.87 9.49 40.41
C TYR A 464 3.96 8.03 39.97
N GLN A 465 4.57 7.17 40.79
CA GLN A 465 4.71 5.73 40.53
C GLN A 465 3.36 5.01 40.39
N ILE A 466 2.26 5.61 40.88
CA ILE A 466 0.87 5.18 40.63
C ILE A 466 0.56 5.18 39.12
N ILE A 467 1.15 6.11 38.36
CA ILE A 467 1.03 6.16 36.90
C ILE A 467 2.19 5.34 36.30
N PRO A 468 1.92 4.15 35.75
CA PRO A 468 2.96 3.28 35.25
C PRO A 468 3.50 3.78 33.91
N VAL A 469 4.60 4.54 33.92
CA VAL A 469 5.25 5.01 32.67
C VAL A 469 5.66 3.83 31.77
N SER A 470 6.08 2.70 32.36
CA SER A 470 6.45 1.49 31.62
C SER A 470 5.28 0.71 31.04
N LEU A 471 4.02 1.06 31.37
CA LEU A 471 2.82 0.39 30.88
C LEU A 471 2.74 0.38 29.35
N TYR A 472 2.92 1.53 28.71
CA TYR A 472 2.77 1.65 27.25
C TYR A 472 3.87 0.89 26.51
N VAL A 473 5.13 1.02 26.95
CA VAL A 473 6.25 0.27 26.36
C VAL A 473 6.03 -1.24 26.50
N CYS A 474 5.61 -1.69 27.68
CA CYS A 474 5.32 -3.10 27.90
C CYS A 474 4.11 -3.59 27.10
N PHE A 475 3.10 -2.73 26.91
CA PHE A 475 1.91 -3.02 26.12
C PHE A 475 2.29 -3.30 24.66
N GLU A 476 3.12 -2.44 24.07
CA GLU A 476 3.59 -2.62 22.69
C GLU A 476 4.47 -3.87 22.52
N ILE A 477 5.34 -4.16 23.48
CA ILE A 477 6.17 -5.39 23.45
C ILE A 477 5.29 -6.64 23.45
N ILE A 478 4.25 -6.68 24.28
CA ILE A 478 3.31 -7.82 24.33
C ILE A 478 2.59 -7.96 22.98
N LYS A 479 2.08 -6.86 22.42
CA LYS A 479 1.42 -6.89 21.11
C LYS A 479 2.32 -7.43 20.01
N LEU A 480 3.58 -6.98 19.98
CA LEU A 480 4.57 -7.47 19.02
C LEU A 480 4.84 -8.97 19.19
N ALA A 481 4.93 -9.45 20.43
CA ALA A 481 5.08 -10.88 20.71
C ALA A 481 3.87 -11.70 20.24
N LEU A 482 2.64 -11.18 20.42
CA LEU A 482 1.42 -11.82 19.95
C LEU A 482 1.34 -11.86 18.41
N ALA A 483 1.70 -10.77 17.74
CA ALA A 483 1.79 -10.71 16.28
C ALA A 483 2.82 -11.71 15.73
N PHE A 484 3.97 -11.84 16.40
CA PHE A 484 5.00 -12.82 16.03
C PHE A 484 4.50 -14.27 16.15
N GLN A 485 3.66 -14.58 17.14
CA GLN A 485 3.08 -15.91 17.30
C GLN A 485 2.12 -16.27 16.16
N ILE A 486 1.34 -15.30 15.65
CA ILE A 486 0.50 -15.49 14.45
C ILE A 486 1.37 -15.83 13.24
N ASN A 487 2.47 -15.09 13.05
CA ASN A 487 3.36 -15.25 11.90
C ASN A 487 4.07 -16.61 11.88
N LYS A 488 4.24 -17.25 13.04
CA LYS A 488 4.97 -18.52 13.20
C LYS A 488 4.04 -19.74 13.30
N ASP A 489 2.72 -19.56 13.25
CA ASP A 489 1.78 -20.66 13.43
C ASP A 489 1.81 -21.65 12.25
N PRO A 490 2.19 -22.93 12.47
CA PRO A 490 2.21 -23.94 11.41
C PRO A 490 0.81 -24.38 10.96
N SER A 491 -0.23 -24.16 11.77
CA SER A 491 -1.61 -24.53 11.44
C SER A 491 -2.26 -23.58 10.43
N MET A 492 -1.73 -22.36 10.29
CA MET A 492 -2.20 -21.31 9.39
C MET A 492 -1.27 -21.13 8.18
N VAL A 493 -0.82 -22.25 7.61
CA VAL A 493 0.01 -22.30 6.41
C VAL A 493 -0.78 -22.94 5.29
N ASP A 494 -0.88 -22.25 4.17
CA ASP A 494 -1.41 -22.88 2.97
C ASP A 494 -0.33 -23.78 2.36
N LEU A 495 -0.60 -25.08 2.34
CA LEU A 495 0.31 -26.10 1.81
C LEU A 495 0.50 -25.97 0.29
N ARG A 496 -0.47 -25.40 -0.44
CA ARG A 496 -0.36 -25.22 -1.90
C ARG A 496 0.65 -24.12 -2.25
N THR A 497 0.57 -22.99 -1.56
CA THR A 497 1.40 -21.80 -1.83
C THR A 497 2.62 -21.66 -0.90
N GLN A 498 2.71 -22.47 0.16
CA GLN A 498 3.71 -22.37 1.23
C GLN A 498 3.72 -21.01 1.93
N GLN A 499 2.56 -20.33 1.95
CA GLN A 499 2.42 -19.00 2.52
C GLN A 499 1.80 -19.06 3.93
N HIS A 500 2.45 -18.39 4.88
CA HIS A 500 2.03 -18.29 6.28
C HIS A 500 1.10 -17.10 6.53
N ALA A 501 0.18 -17.20 7.50
CA ALA A 501 -0.52 -16.03 8.02
C ALA A 501 0.47 -14.93 8.46
N SER A 502 0.12 -13.66 8.27
CA SER A 502 0.97 -12.53 8.62
C SER A 502 0.18 -11.40 9.25
N ALA A 503 0.47 -11.11 10.51
CA ALA A 503 0.05 -9.88 11.19
C ALA A 503 0.90 -8.72 10.65
N ARG A 504 0.25 -7.78 9.95
CA ARG A 504 0.90 -6.60 9.34
C ARG A 504 0.97 -5.43 10.32
N THR A 505 0.02 -5.35 11.24
CA THR A 505 0.08 -4.50 12.43
C THR A 505 -0.02 -5.35 13.69
N ALA A 506 0.68 -4.92 14.74
CA ALA A 506 0.58 -5.51 16.06
C ALA A 506 -0.57 -4.88 16.88
N ASP A 507 -1.08 -3.71 16.47
CA ASP A 507 -1.90 -2.83 17.31
C ASP A 507 -3.31 -3.37 17.62
N LEU A 508 -3.79 -4.31 16.80
CA LEU A 508 -5.17 -4.78 16.79
C LEU A 508 -5.31 -6.27 17.10
N VAL A 509 -4.22 -6.94 17.50
CA VAL A 509 -4.23 -8.41 17.68
C VAL A 509 -5.21 -8.83 18.78
N GLU A 510 -5.34 -8.03 19.84
CA GLU A 510 -6.28 -8.26 20.93
C GLU A 510 -7.75 -8.02 20.56
N GLU A 511 -8.02 -7.13 19.61
CA GLU A 511 -9.38 -6.82 19.15
C GLU A 511 -10.02 -8.01 18.43
N MET A 512 -9.20 -8.88 17.82
CA MET A 512 -9.65 -10.15 17.22
C MET A 512 -10.27 -11.11 18.23
N GLY A 513 -10.06 -10.91 19.54
CA GLY A 513 -10.72 -11.67 20.59
C GLY A 513 -12.13 -11.16 20.93
N GLN A 514 -12.58 -10.07 20.32
CA GLN A 514 -13.79 -9.35 20.72
C GLN A 514 -14.74 -9.06 19.54
N VAL A 515 -14.55 -9.72 18.39
CA VAL A 515 -15.30 -9.50 17.15
C VAL A 515 -16.76 -9.93 17.29
N ASN A 516 -17.69 -8.99 17.11
CA ASN A 516 -19.13 -9.25 17.14
C ASN A 516 -19.74 -9.43 15.75
N PHE A 517 -19.15 -8.79 14.74
CA PHE A 517 -19.62 -8.79 13.35
C PHE A 517 -18.47 -9.15 12.41
N VAL A 518 -18.73 -10.07 11.50
CA VAL A 518 -17.85 -10.38 10.38
C VAL A 518 -18.56 -10.00 9.09
N PHE A 519 -17.96 -9.11 8.32
CA PHE A 519 -18.34 -8.74 6.96
C PHE A 519 -17.39 -9.44 5.99
N SER A 520 -17.93 -10.25 5.09
CA SER A 520 -17.15 -11.01 4.12
C SER A 520 -17.56 -10.63 2.71
N ASP A 521 -16.59 -10.47 1.81
CA ASP A 521 -16.90 -10.57 0.38
C ASP A 521 -17.18 -12.03 -0.03
N LYS A 522 -17.77 -12.22 -1.21
CA LYS A 522 -18.12 -13.52 -1.79
C LYS A 522 -17.05 -14.02 -2.77
N THR A 523 -16.63 -13.18 -3.71
CA THR A 523 -15.75 -13.57 -4.81
C THR A 523 -14.30 -13.54 -4.34
N GLY A 524 -13.53 -14.58 -4.62
CA GLY A 524 -12.13 -14.69 -4.17
C GLY A 524 -11.94 -14.87 -2.66
N THR A 525 -12.98 -14.62 -1.85
CA THR A 525 -12.98 -14.76 -0.39
C THR A 525 -13.67 -16.04 0.07
N LEU A 526 -14.96 -16.23 -0.24
CA LEU A 526 -15.69 -17.48 0.07
C LEU A 526 -15.53 -18.51 -1.05
N THR A 527 -15.35 -18.04 -2.28
CA THR A 527 -15.16 -18.84 -3.49
C THR A 527 -13.69 -18.82 -3.92
N GLU A 528 -13.21 -19.88 -4.55
CA GLU A 528 -11.88 -19.93 -5.19
C GLU A 528 -11.86 -19.19 -6.54
N ASN A 529 -13.02 -18.67 -6.98
CA ASN A 529 -13.25 -18.11 -8.32
C ASN A 529 -12.84 -19.12 -9.41
N GLU A 530 -13.13 -20.40 -9.17
CA GLU A 530 -12.87 -21.53 -10.05
C GLU A 530 -14.22 -22.17 -10.40
N MET A 531 -14.60 -22.06 -11.67
CA MET A 531 -15.85 -22.61 -12.19
C MET A 531 -15.60 -24.06 -12.60
N VAL A 532 -16.32 -25.00 -11.99
CA VAL A 532 -16.17 -26.44 -12.26
C VAL A 532 -17.45 -26.98 -12.87
N PHE A 533 -17.33 -27.70 -13.98
CA PHE A 533 -18.47 -28.39 -14.58
C PHE A 533 -18.94 -29.51 -13.65
N ALA A 534 -20.17 -29.42 -13.16
CA ALA A 534 -20.67 -30.31 -12.13
C ALA A 534 -21.63 -31.37 -12.69
N HIS A 535 -22.66 -30.96 -13.43
CA HIS A 535 -23.64 -31.88 -13.99
C HIS A 535 -24.06 -31.45 -15.39
N CYS A 536 -24.61 -32.39 -16.16
CA CYS A 536 -25.31 -32.06 -17.40
C CYS A 536 -26.44 -33.04 -17.67
N CYS A 537 -27.51 -32.53 -18.30
CA CYS A 537 -28.62 -33.33 -18.78
C CYS A 537 -28.65 -33.29 -20.31
N VAL A 538 -28.55 -34.46 -20.93
CA VAL A 538 -28.59 -34.64 -22.40
C VAL A 538 -29.71 -35.62 -22.71
N GLY A 539 -30.54 -35.35 -23.72
CA GLY A 539 -31.63 -36.25 -24.10
C GLY A 539 -32.68 -36.52 -23.01
N GLY A 540 -32.77 -35.63 -22.01
CA GLY A 540 -33.61 -35.84 -20.82
C GLY A 540 -33.02 -36.78 -19.77
N ARG A 541 -31.72 -37.14 -19.86
CA ARG A 541 -31.01 -37.96 -18.86
C ARG A 541 -29.85 -37.18 -18.24
N ASP A 542 -29.78 -37.14 -16.91
CA ASP A 542 -28.60 -36.66 -16.18
C ASP A 542 -27.46 -37.69 -16.34
N LEU A 543 -26.30 -37.21 -16.80
CA LEU A 543 -25.11 -38.05 -16.99
C LEU A 543 -24.33 -38.28 -15.67
N GLY A 544 -24.68 -37.60 -14.59
CA GLY A 544 -24.06 -37.74 -13.26
C GLY A 544 -23.04 -36.64 -12.95
N ASP A 545 -22.33 -36.80 -11.84
CA ASP A 545 -21.40 -35.78 -11.31
C ASP A 545 -20.04 -35.82 -12.02
N PHE A 546 -19.65 -34.70 -12.61
CA PHE A 546 -18.38 -34.48 -13.33
C PHE A 546 -17.24 -34.02 -12.42
N ARG A 547 -17.53 -33.75 -11.13
CA ARG A 547 -16.51 -33.35 -10.15
C ARG A 547 -15.73 -34.57 -9.68
N LYS A 548 -14.43 -34.38 -9.45
CA LYS A 548 -13.59 -35.42 -8.84
C LYS A 548 -13.89 -35.51 -7.36
N GLY A 549 -14.17 -36.71 -6.86
CA GLY A 549 -14.50 -36.95 -5.45
C GLY A 549 -13.37 -36.46 -4.53
N GLY A 550 -13.70 -35.54 -3.62
CA GLY A 550 -12.75 -34.96 -2.67
C GLY A 550 -12.35 -35.94 -1.57
N LYS A 551 -11.44 -36.88 -1.87
CA LYS A 551 -10.54 -37.49 -0.88
C LYS A 551 -9.17 -37.68 -1.53
N LEU A 552 -8.12 -37.30 -0.79
CA LEU A 552 -6.73 -37.48 -1.19
C LEU A 552 -6.45 -38.94 -1.61
N ASP A 553 -5.67 -39.08 -2.68
CA ASP A 553 -4.87 -40.24 -3.09
C ASP A 553 -5.45 -41.40 -3.92
N ILE A 554 -6.60 -41.25 -4.60
CA ILE A 554 -6.92 -42.16 -5.72
C ILE A 554 -7.42 -41.35 -6.93
N GLN A 555 -6.74 -41.49 -8.08
CA GLN A 555 -7.17 -40.95 -9.36
C GLN A 555 -8.41 -41.73 -9.87
N GLU A 556 -9.54 -41.61 -9.19
CA GLU A 556 -10.81 -42.10 -9.73
C GLU A 556 -11.36 -41.07 -10.71
N GLU A 557 -11.72 -41.54 -11.90
CA GLU A 557 -12.42 -40.75 -12.90
C GLU A 557 -13.83 -40.41 -12.38
N ALA A 558 -14.27 -39.16 -12.60
CA ALA A 558 -15.57 -38.73 -12.12
C ALA A 558 -16.69 -39.55 -12.78
N VAL A 559 -17.75 -39.86 -12.02
CA VAL A 559 -18.84 -40.76 -12.45
C VAL A 559 -19.47 -40.27 -13.75
N GLY A 560 -19.72 -38.97 -13.87
CA GLY A 560 -20.29 -38.35 -15.06
C GLY A 560 -19.36 -38.39 -16.28
N VAL A 561 -18.05 -38.29 -16.08
CA VAL A 561 -17.05 -38.42 -17.16
C VAL A 561 -17.02 -39.85 -17.69
N ALA A 562 -17.03 -40.84 -16.79
CA ALA A 562 -17.04 -42.25 -17.16
C ALA A 562 -18.32 -42.64 -17.94
N GLU A 563 -19.49 -42.20 -17.48
CA GLU A 563 -20.76 -42.46 -18.17
C GLU A 563 -20.83 -41.75 -19.54
N ALA A 564 -20.39 -40.49 -19.62
CA ALA A 564 -20.31 -39.77 -20.89
C ALA A 564 -19.36 -40.46 -21.89
N LYS A 565 -18.19 -40.93 -21.43
CA LYS A 565 -17.28 -41.72 -22.27
C LYS A 565 -17.90 -43.03 -22.74
N ARG A 566 -18.65 -43.73 -21.88
CA ARG A 566 -19.37 -44.96 -22.26
C ARG A 566 -20.36 -44.69 -23.39
N VAL A 567 -21.19 -43.65 -23.25
CA VAL A 567 -22.18 -43.24 -24.27
C VAL A 567 -21.49 -42.80 -25.57
N LEU A 568 -20.40 -42.04 -25.49
CA LEU A 568 -19.66 -41.56 -26.65
C LEU A 568 -18.85 -42.66 -27.35
N ALA A 569 -18.49 -43.74 -26.66
CA ALA A 569 -17.76 -44.87 -27.22
C ALA A 569 -18.65 -45.89 -27.96
N ASP A 570 -19.95 -45.94 -27.66
CA ASP A 570 -20.91 -46.88 -28.26
C ASP A 570 -21.88 -46.16 -29.24
N PRO A 571 -21.66 -46.27 -30.57
CA PRO A 571 -22.57 -45.69 -31.56
C PRO A 571 -23.98 -46.26 -31.57
N ALA A 572 -24.22 -47.41 -30.91
CA ALA A 572 -25.54 -48.02 -30.80
C ALA A 572 -26.35 -47.49 -29.59
N ASP A 573 -25.72 -46.74 -28.67
CA ASP A 573 -26.44 -46.11 -27.55
C ASP A 573 -27.41 -45.04 -28.13
N PRO A 574 -28.71 -45.07 -27.78
CA PRO A 574 -29.69 -44.10 -28.28
C PRO A 574 -29.29 -42.64 -28.01
N LEU A 575 -28.49 -42.40 -26.99
CA LEU A 575 -28.04 -41.08 -26.54
C LEU A 575 -26.73 -40.64 -27.22
N HIS A 576 -26.09 -41.51 -28.00
CA HIS A 576 -24.79 -41.25 -28.62
C HIS A 576 -24.77 -39.97 -29.49
N ALA A 577 -25.73 -39.86 -30.41
CA ALA A 577 -25.79 -38.73 -31.34
C ALA A 577 -26.06 -37.40 -30.62
N GLU A 578 -26.96 -37.42 -29.62
CA GLU A 578 -27.32 -36.26 -28.82
C GLU A 578 -26.16 -35.83 -27.91
N ALA A 579 -25.47 -36.78 -27.26
CA ALA A 579 -24.31 -36.52 -26.42
C ALA A 579 -23.11 -36.00 -27.24
N LEU A 580 -22.82 -36.59 -28.39
CA LEU A 580 -21.75 -36.12 -29.26
C LEU A 580 -22.03 -34.70 -29.74
N TRP A 581 -23.26 -34.42 -30.18
CA TRP A 581 -23.65 -33.07 -30.61
C TRP A 581 -23.60 -32.05 -29.47
N PHE A 582 -24.00 -32.44 -28.26
CA PHE A 582 -23.92 -31.59 -27.07
C PHE A 582 -22.48 -31.21 -26.72
N PHE A 583 -21.56 -32.18 -26.64
CA PHE A 583 -20.16 -31.89 -26.32
C PHE A 583 -19.42 -31.16 -27.45
N LEU A 584 -19.79 -31.41 -28.72
CA LEU A 584 -19.29 -30.61 -29.84
C LEU A 584 -19.75 -29.16 -29.75
N ASN A 585 -20.99 -28.89 -29.35
CA ASN A 585 -21.47 -27.53 -29.07
C ASN A 585 -20.65 -26.85 -27.97
N LEU A 586 -20.36 -27.56 -26.87
CA LEU A 586 -19.54 -27.02 -25.78
C LEU A 586 -18.10 -26.71 -26.21
N ALA A 587 -17.53 -27.51 -27.12
CA ALA A 587 -16.17 -27.33 -27.66
C ALA A 587 -16.08 -26.37 -28.86
N THR A 588 -17.18 -25.75 -29.27
CA THR A 588 -17.23 -24.83 -30.43
C THR A 588 -17.81 -23.47 -30.08
N ASN A 589 -18.92 -23.42 -29.33
CA ASN A 589 -19.59 -22.20 -28.92
C ASN A 589 -18.91 -21.57 -27.70
N HIS A 590 -17.72 -20.98 -27.89
CA HIS A 590 -16.95 -20.26 -26.87
C HIS A 590 -15.93 -19.31 -27.50
N SER A 591 -15.23 -18.51 -26.68
CA SER A 591 -14.08 -17.70 -27.09
C SER A 591 -12.72 -18.18 -26.53
N VAL A 592 -12.71 -19.32 -25.83
CA VAL A 592 -11.52 -19.94 -25.22
C VAL A 592 -10.41 -20.21 -26.26
N GLN A 593 -9.17 -19.93 -25.87
CA GLN A 593 -7.95 -20.28 -26.56
C GLN A 593 -7.26 -21.48 -25.90
N VAL A 594 -6.42 -22.18 -26.66
CA VAL A 594 -5.69 -23.36 -26.21
C VAL A 594 -4.20 -23.14 -26.37
N GLU A 595 -3.46 -23.30 -25.29
CA GLU A 595 -2.01 -23.38 -25.28
C GLU A 595 -1.58 -24.81 -24.94
N THR A 596 -0.50 -25.29 -25.55
CA THR A 596 0.07 -26.59 -25.19
C THR A 596 1.29 -26.34 -24.32
N ALA A 597 1.22 -26.75 -23.05
CA ALA A 597 2.33 -26.63 -22.12
C ALA A 597 3.50 -27.54 -22.55
N SER A 598 4.69 -27.27 -21.99
CA SER A 598 5.91 -28.03 -22.29
C SER A 598 5.81 -29.54 -21.99
N ASN A 599 4.88 -29.95 -21.13
CA ASN A 599 4.58 -31.35 -20.81
C ASN A 599 3.51 -31.99 -21.71
N GLY A 600 3.05 -31.30 -22.77
CA GLY A 600 2.00 -31.76 -23.68
C GLY A 600 0.57 -31.61 -23.15
N LYS A 601 0.37 -31.07 -21.93
CA LYS A 601 -0.96 -30.79 -21.39
C LYS A 601 -1.55 -29.54 -22.05
N LYS A 602 -2.80 -29.62 -22.49
CA LYS A 602 -3.55 -28.46 -22.97
C LYS A 602 -3.97 -27.58 -21.80
N ILE A 603 -3.71 -26.28 -21.92
CA ILE A 603 -4.16 -25.23 -21.01
C ILE A 603 -5.20 -24.42 -21.78
N PHE A 604 -6.41 -24.34 -21.23
CA PHE A 604 -7.50 -23.59 -21.82
C PHE A 604 -7.65 -22.26 -21.09
N GLU A 605 -7.61 -21.16 -21.83
CA GLU A 605 -7.77 -19.81 -21.28
C GLU A 605 -8.84 -19.04 -22.03
N GLY A 606 -9.76 -18.42 -21.30
CA GLY A 606 -10.89 -17.69 -21.87
C GLY A 606 -11.29 -16.49 -21.03
N SER A 607 -12.05 -15.58 -21.64
CA SER A 607 -12.62 -14.40 -20.97
C SER A 607 -13.67 -14.76 -19.92
N SER A 608 -14.34 -15.91 -20.08
CA SER A 608 -15.33 -16.44 -19.16
C SER A 608 -14.87 -17.77 -18.57
N ALA A 609 -14.81 -17.84 -17.24
CA ALA A 609 -14.46 -19.07 -16.52
C ALA A 609 -15.49 -20.19 -16.76
N ASP A 610 -16.76 -19.85 -16.99
CA ASP A 610 -17.80 -20.82 -17.35
C ASP A 610 -17.46 -21.53 -18.68
N GLU A 611 -16.92 -20.79 -19.65
CA GLU A 611 -16.55 -21.35 -20.95
C GLU A 611 -15.34 -22.25 -20.86
N VAL A 612 -14.36 -21.86 -20.03
CA VAL A 612 -13.20 -22.72 -19.75
C VAL A 612 -13.68 -24.04 -19.15
N ALA A 613 -14.62 -24.00 -18.20
CA ALA A 613 -15.22 -25.20 -17.61
C ALA A 613 -15.94 -26.08 -18.65
N PHE A 614 -16.62 -25.49 -19.64
CA PHE A 614 -17.24 -26.23 -20.75
C PHE A 614 -16.22 -26.96 -21.62
N VAL A 615 -15.15 -26.27 -22.01
CA VAL A 615 -14.09 -26.84 -22.85
C VAL A 615 -13.31 -27.92 -22.10
N ASP A 616 -13.05 -27.70 -20.81
CA ASP A 616 -12.44 -28.70 -19.94
C ASP A 616 -13.31 -29.96 -19.81
N ALA A 617 -14.61 -29.80 -19.63
CA ALA A 617 -15.56 -30.93 -19.55
C ALA A 617 -15.62 -31.70 -20.87
N ALA A 618 -15.71 -31.01 -22.02
CA ALA A 618 -15.67 -31.64 -23.34
C ALA A 618 -14.35 -32.40 -23.56
N ASN A 619 -13.22 -31.78 -23.20
CA ASN A 619 -11.91 -32.40 -23.30
C ASN A 619 -11.78 -33.63 -22.39
N ALA A 620 -12.36 -33.60 -21.18
CA ALA A 620 -12.35 -34.72 -20.25
C ALA A 620 -13.07 -35.97 -20.79
N VAL A 621 -14.15 -35.80 -21.56
CA VAL A 621 -14.92 -36.90 -22.17
C VAL A 621 -14.37 -37.36 -23.53
N GLY A 622 -13.28 -36.75 -24.00
CA GLY A 622 -12.62 -37.11 -25.27
C GLY A 622 -12.99 -36.23 -26.47
N VAL A 623 -13.80 -35.17 -26.28
CA VAL A 623 -14.10 -34.17 -27.31
C VAL A 623 -13.19 -32.95 -27.12
N SER A 624 -12.02 -32.98 -27.75
CA SER A 624 -10.93 -32.06 -27.45
C SER A 624 -10.83 -30.91 -28.44
N PHE A 625 -11.04 -29.67 -27.97
CA PHE A 625 -10.73 -28.46 -28.73
C PHE A 625 -9.23 -28.42 -29.05
N ALA A 626 -8.88 -28.38 -30.34
CA ALA A 626 -7.51 -28.53 -30.83
C ALA A 626 -6.87 -27.20 -31.20
N SER A 627 -7.53 -26.41 -32.02
CA SER A 627 -7.03 -25.11 -32.45
C SER A 627 -8.16 -24.20 -32.95
N ARG A 628 -7.88 -22.90 -32.92
CA ARG A 628 -8.69 -21.85 -33.51
C ARG A 628 -7.78 -21.00 -34.40
N THR A 629 -8.03 -21.00 -35.70
CA THR A 629 -7.18 -20.31 -36.68
C THR A 629 -8.02 -19.37 -37.54
N ARG A 630 -7.56 -18.14 -37.71
CA ARG A 630 -8.21 -17.19 -38.63
C ARG A 630 -7.92 -17.58 -40.07
N VAL A 631 -8.94 -17.66 -40.91
CA VAL A 631 -8.76 -17.99 -42.33
C VAL A 631 -8.18 -16.77 -43.05
N ALA A 632 -6.98 -16.91 -43.62
CA ALA A 632 -6.27 -15.82 -44.28
C ALA A 632 -7.13 -15.15 -45.37
N GLY A 633 -7.20 -13.82 -45.35
CA GLY A 633 -7.99 -13.03 -46.31
C GLY A 633 -9.49 -12.94 -45.99
N THR A 634 -9.97 -13.51 -44.88
CA THR A 634 -11.40 -13.41 -44.47
C THR A 634 -11.55 -13.03 -42.99
N SER A 635 -12.77 -12.68 -42.57
CA SER A 635 -13.15 -12.51 -41.17
C SER A 635 -13.50 -13.83 -40.46
N ASN A 636 -13.48 -14.96 -41.18
CA ASN A 636 -13.94 -16.25 -40.65
C ASN A 636 -12.85 -16.92 -39.81
N THR A 637 -13.30 -17.73 -38.85
CA THR A 637 -12.41 -18.46 -37.95
C THR A 637 -12.69 -19.96 -38.05
N GLU A 638 -11.68 -20.76 -38.32
CA GLU A 638 -11.77 -22.22 -38.27
C GLU A 638 -11.48 -22.73 -36.87
N VAL A 639 -12.40 -23.55 -36.35
CA VAL A 639 -12.32 -24.24 -35.07
C VAL A 639 -12.23 -25.73 -35.35
N VAL A 640 -11.13 -26.35 -34.92
CA VAL A 640 -10.90 -27.79 -35.08
C VAL A 640 -11.12 -28.47 -33.74
N VAL A 641 -12.02 -29.47 -33.73
CA VAL A 641 -12.34 -30.28 -32.55
C VAL A 641 -12.06 -31.74 -32.87
N LYS A 642 -11.28 -32.40 -32.02
CA LYS A 642 -11.04 -33.85 -32.11
C LYS A 642 -12.17 -34.59 -31.39
N GLY A 643 -12.77 -35.56 -32.06
CA GLY A 643 -13.80 -36.40 -31.46
C GLY A 643 -13.23 -37.45 -30.50
N PRO A 644 -14.11 -38.27 -29.88
CA PRO A 644 -13.71 -39.34 -28.95
C PRO A 644 -12.88 -40.46 -29.62
N GLY A 645 -12.96 -40.57 -30.94
CA GLY A 645 -12.20 -41.50 -31.78
C GLY A 645 -11.24 -40.77 -32.75
N PRO A 646 -10.81 -41.40 -33.87
CA PRO A 646 -9.89 -40.79 -34.83
C PRO A 646 -10.52 -39.67 -35.69
N GLN A 647 -11.76 -39.28 -35.40
CA GLN A 647 -12.52 -38.31 -36.18
C GLN A 647 -12.13 -36.88 -35.79
N GLU A 648 -11.96 -36.01 -36.79
CA GLU A 648 -11.78 -34.58 -36.58
C GLU A 648 -12.95 -33.81 -37.21
N PHE A 649 -13.51 -32.87 -36.44
CA PHE A 649 -14.61 -32.02 -36.86
C PHE A 649 -14.10 -30.59 -37.04
N THR A 650 -14.30 -30.05 -38.24
CA THR A 650 -13.96 -28.66 -38.56
C THR A 650 -15.24 -27.84 -38.63
N PHE A 651 -15.25 -26.74 -37.88
CA PHE A 651 -16.32 -25.75 -37.88
C PHE A 651 -15.75 -24.41 -38.34
N THR A 652 -16.35 -23.80 -39.35
CA THR A 652 -15.99 -22.44 -39.76
C THR A 652 -16.96 -21.47 -39.10
N THR A 653 -16.53 -20.76 -38.08
CA THR A 653 -17.29 -19.65 -37.48
C THR A 653 -17.35 -18.48 -38.46
N VAL A 654 -18.58 -18.13 -38.84
CA VAL A 654 -18.88 -17.08 -39.83
C VAL A 654 -19.36 -15.80 -39.16
N CYS A 655 -20.08 -15.92 -38.06
CA CYS A 655 -20.52 -14.79 -37.26
C CYS A 655 -20.59 -15.17 -35.78
N GLU A 656 -20.19 -14.26 -34.90
CA GLU A 656 -20.31 -14.39 -33.45
C GLU A 656 -21.23 -13.28 -32.94
N ILE A 657 -22.30 -13.69 -32.26
CA ILE A 657 -23.24 -12.78 -31.61
C ILE A 657 -22.88 -12.78 -30.12
N PRO A 658 -22.18 -11.73 -29.64
CA PRO A 658 -21.55 -11.74 -28.33
C PRO A 658 -22.58 -11.78 -27.20
N PHE A 659 -22.13 -12.24 -26.04
CA PHE A 659 -22.91 -12.13 -24.81
C PHE A 659 -23.13 -10.67 -24.42
N SER A 660 -24.36 -10.31 -24.03
CA SER A 660 -24.64 -9.04 -23.36
C SER A 660 -25.47 -9.25 -22.10
N SER A 661 -25.34 -8.34 -21.13
CA SER A 661 -26.08 -8.37 -19.86
C SER A 661 -27.59 -8.35 -20.05
N ASP A 662 -28.07 -7.68 -21.10
CA ASP A 662 -29.48 -7.57 -21.43
C ASP A 662 -29.99 -8.85 -22.11
N ARG A 663 -29.19 -9.44 -23.01
CA ARG A 663 -29.58 -10.64 -23.77
C ARG A 663 -29.39 -11.94 -22.98
N LYS A 664 -28.42 -11.99 -22.05
CA LYS A 664 -28.05 -13.15 -21.20
C LYS A 664 -27.86 -14.47 -21.95
N ARG A 665 -27.44 -14.38 -23.21
CA ARG A 665 -27.17 -15.50 -24.10
C ARG A 665 -26.08 -15.11 -25.11
N MET A 666 -25.43 -16.10 -25.67
CA MET A 666 -24.39 -15.98 -26.69
C MET A 666 -24.69 -16.97 -27.81
N SER A 667 -24.48 -16.53 -29.04
CA SER A 667 -24.72 -17.38 -30.22
C SER A 667 -23.57 -17.30 -31.19
N VAL A 668 -23.27 -18.42 -31.86
CA VAL A 668 -22.26 -18.51 -32.91
C VAL A 668 -22.90 -19.15 -34.13
N ILE A 669 -22.73 -18.52 -35.29
CA ILE A 669 -23.13 -19.09 -36.58
C ILE A 669 -21.92 -19.77 -37.19
N VAL A 670 -22.00 -21.09 -37.33
CA VAL A 670 -20.94 -21.94 -37.85
C VAL A 670 -21.37 -22.62 -39.14
N LYS A 671 -20.40 -22.85 -40.03
CA LYS A 671 -20.55 -23.72 -41.19
C LYS A 671 -19.88 -25.05 -40.90
N HIS A 672 -20.62 -26.14 -41.02
CA HIS A 672 -20.15 -27.51 -40.79
C HIS A 672 -20.70 -28.43 -41.89
N ILE A 673 -19.81 -29.15 -42.58
CA ILE A 673 -20.15 -30.07 -43.70
C ILE A 673 -21.05 -29.37 -44.76
N GLY A 674 -20.74 -28.11 -45.08
CA GLY A 674 -21.47 -27.32 -46.07
C GLY A 674 -22.80 -26.71 -45.58
N GLU A 675 -23.24 -27.03 -44.36
CA GLU A 675 -24.49 -26.52 -43.78
C GLU A 675 -24.23 -25.45 -42.71
N TYR A 676 -25.16 -24.50 -42.57
CA TYR A 676 -25.08 -23.45 -41.55
C TYR A 676 -25.88 -23.84 -40.30
N TRP A 677 -25.29 -23.59 -39.14
CA TRP A 677 -25.87 -23.87 -37.83
C TRP A 677 -25.74 -22.64 -36.93
N CYS A 678 -26.84 -22.29 -36.27
CA CYS A 678 -26.84 -21.34 -35.15
C CYS A 678 -26.70 -22.13 -33.85
N LEU A 679 -25.59 -21.99 -33.15
CA LEU A 679 -25.34 -22.60 -31.85
C LEU A 679 -25.54 -21.53 -30.78
N CYS A 680 -26.45 -21.74 -29.84
CA CYS A 680 -26.84 -20.75 -28.83
C CYS A 680 -26.73 -21.34 -27.42
N LYS A 681 -26.19 -20.55 -26.49
CA LYS A 681 -26.13 -20.88 -25.07
C LYS A 681 -26.61 -19.71 -24.24
N GLY A 682 -27.41 -19.96 -23.20
CA GLY A 682 -27.96 -18.87 -22.39
C GLY A 682 -28.66 -19.34 -21.12
N ALA A 683 -29.13 -18.36 -20.33
CA ALA A 683 -29.90 -18.62 -19.12
C ALA A 683 -31.21 -19.35 -19.45
N ASP A 684 -31.65 -20.22 -18.55
CA ASP A 684 -32.85 -21.04 -18.67
C ASP A 684 -34.12 -20.24 -18.95
N ASN A 685 -34.35 -19.14 -18.22
CA ASN A 685 -35.51 -18.27 -18.39
C ASN A 685 -35.52 -17.48 -19.71
N ILE A 686 -34.35 -17.26 -20.32
CA ILE A 686 -34.23 -16.60 -21.62
C ILE A 686 -34.32 -17.60 -22.76
N MET A 687 -33.72 -18.77 -22.60
CA MET A 687 -33.68 -19.79 -23.65
C MET A 687 -35.04 -20.50 -23.82
N GLY A 688 -35.80 -20.69 -22.73
CA GLY A 688 -37.10 -21.37 -22.77
C GLY A 688 -38.05 -20.85 -23.85
N PRO A 689 -38.32 -19.53 -23.93
CA PRO A 689 -39.16 -18.95 -24.99
C PRO A 689 -38.58 -19.02 -26.41
N LEU A 690 -37.26 -19.14 -26.54
CA LEU A 690 -36.56 -19.18 -27.83
C LEU A 690 -36.47 -20.59 -28.41
N CYS A 691 -36.71 -21.61 -27.59
CA CYS A 691 -36.68 -23.01 -28.00
C CYS A 691 -37.93 -23.41 -28.80
N SER A 692 -37.78 -24.35 -29.74
CA SER A 692 -38.85 -24.90 -30.57
C SER A 692 -39.88 -25.73 -29.78
N ARG A 693 -39.45 -26.26 -28.63
CA ARG A 693 -40.29 -26.94 -27.64
C ARG A 693 -40.06 -26.35 -26.25
N PRO A 694 -41.07 -26.35 -25.37
CA PRO A 694 -40.89 -25.97 -23.98
C PRO A 694 -39.80 -26.82 -23.30
N LEU A 695 -39.17 -26.25 -22.27
CA LEU A 695 -38.19 -26.93 -21.42
C LEU A 695 -38.92 -27.70 -20.32
N ASP A 696 -39.75 -28.67 -20.69
CA ASP A 696 -40.62 -29.46 -19.82
C ASP A 696 -40.22 -30.95 -19.79
N GLY A 697 -40.89 -31.73 -18.92
CA GLY A 697 -40.53 -33.12 -18.64
C GLY A 697 -39.18 -33.25 -17.91
N ALA A 698 -38.37 -34.23 -18.31
CA ALA A 698 -37.12 -34.57 -17.61
C ALA A 698 -36.05 -33.45 -17.64
N LEU A 699 -36.05 -32.61 -18.69
CA LEU A 699 -35.17 -31.44 -18.78
C LEU A 699 -35.53 -30.36 -17.74
N GLY A 700 -36.84 -30.08 -17.58
CA GLY A 700 -37.34 -29.14 -16.57
C GLY A 700 -37.13 -29.62 -15.13
N GLU A 701 -37.29 -30.92 -14.89
CA GLU A 701 -36.98 -31.54 -13.60
C GLU A 701 -35.50 -31.40 -13.24
N SER A 702 -34.60 -31.66 -14.21
CA SER A 702 -33.15 -31.52 -14.04
C SER A 702 -32.72 -30.07 -13.78
N LEU A 703 -33.29 -29.08 -14.51
CA LEU A 703 -33.07 -27.65 -14.23
C LEU A 703 -33.41 -27.30 -12.78
N THR A 704 -34.58 -27.76 -12.33
CA THR A 704 -35.05 -27.52 -10.95
C THR A 704 -34.14 -28.20 -9.93
N GLN A 705 -33.66 -29.41 -10.22
CA GLN A 705 -32.73 -30.14 -9.37
C GLN A 705 -31.37 -29.44 -9.26
N TYR A 706 -30.78 -29.03 -10.38
CA TYR A 706 -29.48 -28.35 -10.39
C TYR A 706 -29.56 -26.99 -9.70
N SER A 707 -30.65 -26.24 -9.89
CA SER A 707 -30.91 -25.00 -9.17
C SER A 707 -31.00 -25.23 -7.66
N LYS A 708 -31.67 -26.30 -7.21
CA LYS A 708 -31.71 -26.69 -5.78
C LYS A 708 -30.35 -27.05 -5.20
N LEU A 709 -29.41 -27.52 -6.02
CA LEU A 709 -28.04 -27.80 -5.64
C LEU A 709 -27.15 -26.55 -5.64
N GLY A 710 -27.71 -25.37 -5.97
CA GLY A 710 -26.96 -24.11 -6.05
C GLY A 710 -26.04 -24.01 -7.26
N LEU A 711 -26.24 -24.84 -8.28
CA LEU A 711 -25.44 -24.84 -9.50
C LEU A 711 -25.97 -23.80 -10.49
N ARG A 712 -25.05 -23.16 -11.21
CA ARG A 712 -25.37 -22.23 -12.30
C ARG A 712 -25.77 -23.03 -13.54
N THR A 713 -27.04 -22.93 -13.93
CA THR A 713 -27.59 -23.65 -15.08
C THR A 713 -27.53 -22.82 -16.36
N LEU A 714 -27.15 -23.46 -17.47
CA LEU A 714 -27.24 -22.87 -18.81
C LEU A 714 -27.85 -23.88 -19.77
N VAL A 715 -28.71 -23.40 -20.67
CA VAL A 715 -29.34 -24.20 -21.71
C VAL A 715 -28.52 -24.06 -22.98
N ILE A 716 -28.19 -25.20 -23.60
CA ILE A 716 -27.50 -25.30 -24.87
C ILE A 716 -28.54 -25.68 -25.93
N ALA A 717 -28.64 -24.90 -27.00
CA ALA A 717 -29.57 -25.13 -28.08
C ALA A 717 -28.92 -24.87 -29.44
N ALA A 718 -29.37 -25.55 -30.48
CA ALA A 718 -28.86 -25.39 -31.83
C ALA A 718 -30.00 -25.35 -32.84
N LYS A 719 -29.78 -24.70 -33.98
CA LYS A 719 -30.73 -24.67 -35.09
C LYS A 719 -29.99 -24.74 -36.41
N LYS A 720 -30.44 -25.63 -37.29
CA LYS A 720 -30.00 -25.66 -38.69
C LYS A 720 -30.62 -24.49 -39.45
N MET A 721 -29.79 -23.77 -40.19
CA MET A 721 -30.20 -22.59 -40.96
C MET A 721 -30.26 -22.89 -42.46
N ASP A 722 -31.20 -22.25 -43.14
CA ASP A 722 -31.28 -22.33 -44.60
C ASP A 722 -30.16 -21.50 -45.26
N LEU A 723 -29.60 -22.01 -46.35
CA LEU A 723 -28.45 -21.40 -47.03
C LEU A 723 -28.79 -20.00 -47.57
N SER A 724 -29.93 -19.88 -48.25
CA SER A 724 -30.34 -18.62 -48.89
C SER A 724 -30.65 -17.51 -47.88
N PHE A 725 -31.32 -17.88 -46.79
CA PHE A 725 -31.60 -16.97 -45.68
C PHE A 725 -30.32 -16.54 -44.95
N THR A 726 -29.37 -17.45 -44.74
CA THR A 726 -28.15 -17.15 -43.97
C THR A 726 -27.25 -16.16 -44.70
N GLU A 727 -27.11 -16.29 -46.03
CA GLU A 727 -26.29 -15.37 -46.83
C GLU A 727 -26.88 -13.95 -46.84
N ASP A 728 -28.19 -13.81 -46.99
CA ASP A 728 -28.89 -12.52 -46.86
C ASP A 728 -28.73 -11.93 -45.45
N TRP A 729 -28.97 -12.75 -44.42
CA TRP A 729 -28.84 -12.34 -43.03
C TRP A 729 -27.41 -11.88 -42.69
N LEU A 730 -26.37 -12.57 -43.19
CA LEU A 730 -24.98 -12.17 -42.98
C LEU A 730 -24.65 -10.83 -43.65
N SER A 731 -25.25 -10.55 -44.82
CA SER A 731 -25.12 -9.24 -45.46
C SER A 731 -25.75 -8.16 -44.59
N ARG A 732 -27.00 -8.35 -44.14
CA ARG A 732 -27.70 -7.39 -43.27
C ARG A 732 -27.01 -7.18 -41.93
N TRP A 733 -26.45 -8.25 -41.36
CA TRP A 733 -25.64 -8.19 -40.15
C TRP A 733 -24.38 -7.34 -40.35
N LYS A 734 -23.69 -7.53 -41.48
CA LYS A 734 -22.51 -6.74 -41.83
C LYS A 734 -22.86 -5.26 -42.03
N ASP A 735 -23.95 -4.97 -42.73
CA ASP A 735 -24.42 -3.60 -42.95
C ASP A 735 -24.79 -2.92 -41.62
N ALA A 736 -25.54 -3.61 -40.75
CA ALA A 736 -25.87 -3.11 -39.42
C ALA A 736 -24.64 -2.91 -38.52
N SER A 737 -23.59 -3.74 -38.67
CA SER A 737 -22.35 -3.62 -37.91
C SER A 737 -21.51 -2.40 -38.30
N LEU A 738 -21.70 -1.88 -39.52
CA LEU A 738 -21.01 -0.70 -40.07
C LEU A 738 -21.72 0.62 -39.78
N GLU A 739 -22.94 0.57 -39.23
CA GLU A 739 -23.76 1.76 -39.01
C GLU A 739 -23.45 2.46 -37.69
N SER A 740 -23.52 3.80 -37.68
CA SER A 740 -23.09 4.64 -36.56
C SER A 740 -24.21 5.00 -35.57
N GLU A 741 -25.45 5.14 -36.03
CA GLU A 741 -26.62 5.46 -35.20
C GLU A 741 -27.47 4.20 -34.93
N ASP A 742 -27.90 4.00 -33.67
CA ASP A 742 -28.74 2.88 -33.22
C ASP A 742 -28.20 1.46 -33.53
N ARG A 743 -26.88 1.33 -33.73
CA ARG A 743 -26.17 0.07 -34.03
C ARG A 743 -26.62 -1.09 -33.15
N GLU A 744 -26.60 -0.90 -31.83
CA GLU A 744 -26.93 -1.97 -30.86
C GLU A 744 -28.37 -2.46 -31.01
N LYS A 745 -29.31 -1.54 -31.26
CA LYS A 745 -30.73 -1.87 -31.41
C LYS A 745 -30.97 -2.62 -32.72
N LYS A 746 -30.42 -2.14 -33.84
CA LYS A 746 -30.50 -2.83 -35.15
C LYS A 746 -29.86 -4.21 -35.11
N MET A 747 -28.68 -4.34 -34.50
CA MET A 747 -28.03 -5.64 -34.32
C MET A 747 -28.85 -6.57 -33.42
N ALA A 748 -29.50 -6.07 -32.38
CA ALA A 748 -30.37 -6.87 -31.52
C ALA A 748 -31.62 -7.38 -32.26
N GLU A 749 -32.24 -6.55 -33.10
CA GLU A 749 -33.38 -6.92 -33.95
C GLU A 749 -32.98 -8.01 -34.95
N ILE A 750 -31.87 -7.84 -35.66
CA ILE A 750 -31.35 -8.83 -36.62
C ILE A 750 -30.93 -10.13 -35.90
N ALA A 751 -30.33 -10.06 -34.71
CA ALA A 751 -29.98 -11.25 -33.93
C ALA A 751 -31.23 -12.06 -33.53
N ALA A 752 -32.34 -11.39 -33.19
CA ALA A 752 -33.59 -12.08 -32.82
C ALA A 752 -34.17 -12.92 -33.97
N GLU A 753 -33.90 -12.56 -35.24
CA GLU A 753 -34.35 -13.32 -36.40
C GLU A 753 -33.72 -14.71 -36.48
N VAL A 754 -32.49 -14.90 -35.99
CA VAL A 754 -31.82 -16.22 -35.99
C VAL A 754 -32.04 -16.97 -34.68
N GLU A 755 -32.20 -16.25 -33.57
CA GLU A 755 -32.33 -16.79 -32.22
C GLU A 755 -33.77 -17.17 -31.85
N HIS A 756 -34.49 -17.86 -32.72
CA HIS A 756 -35.85 -18.36 -32.46
C HIS A 756 -36.02 -19.79 -32.97
N SER A 757 -36.94 -20.54 -32.37
CA SER A 757 -37.20 -21.95 -32.72
C SER A 757 -35.93 -22.82 -32.65
N LEU A 758 -35.12 -22.63 -31.60
CA LEU A 758 -33.89 -23.38 -31.36
C LEU A 758 -34.20 -24.77 -30.78
N GLU A 759 -33.55 -25.83 -31.25
CA GLU A 759 -33.71 -27.16 -30.65
C GLU A 759 -32.79 -27.30 -29.43
N PRO A 760 -33.33 -27.60 -28.23
CA PRO A 760 -32.50 -27.75 -27.03
C PRO A 760 -31.68 -29.04 -27.13
N ALA A 761 -30.36 -28.89 -27.10
CA ALA A 761 -29.37 -29.98 -27.12
C ALA A 761 -29.13 -30.55 -25.70
N GLY A 762 -29.21 -29.70 -24.67
CA GLY A 762 -29.05 -30.13 -23.28
C GLY A 762 -28.92 -28.98 -22.30
N ILE A 763 -28.71 -29.32 -21.03
CA ILE A 763 -28.51 -28.38 -19.92
C ILE A 763 -27.14 -28.65 -19.31
N THR A 764 -26.38 -27.59 -19.05
CA THR A 764 -25.16 -27.63 -18.24
C THR A 764 -25.43 -27.07 -16.84
N ALA A 765 -24.68 -27.55 -15.86
CA ALA A 765 -24.69 -27.05 -14.50
C ALA A 765 -23.25 -26.88 -14.00
N ILE A 766 -22.87 -25.65 -13.67
CA ILE A 766 -21.53 -25.26 -13.22
C ILE A 766 -21.57 -24.91 -11.73
N GLU A 767 -20.58 -25.35 -10.98
CA GLU A 767 -20.35 -24.95 -9.60
C GLU A 767 -19.31 -23.82 -9.53
N ASP A 768 -19.64 -22.72 -8.81
CA ASP A 768 -18.66 -21.74 -8.34
C ASP A 768 -18.04 -22.29 -7.05
N LYS A 769 -16.85 -22.88 -7.17
CA LYS A 769 -16.26 -23.69 -6.12
C LYS A 769 -15.93 -22.85 -4.88
N LEU A 770 -16.42 -23.27 -3.71
CA LEU A 770 -16.06 -22.68 -2.42
C LEU A 770 -14.61 -22.97 -2.06
N GLN A 771 -13.97 -22.09 -1.28
CA GLN A 771 -12.68 -22.42 -0.67
C GLN A 771 -12.83 -23.56 0.35
N ASP A 772 -11.75 -24.31 0.51
CA ASP A 772 -11.67 -25.43 1.45
C ASP A 772 -12.05 -25.00 2.87
N GLY A 773 -13.08 -25.65 3.46
CA GLY A 773 -13.49 -25.47 4.85
C GLY A 773 -14.35 -24.23 5.14
N VAL A 774 -14.83 -23.51 4.13
CA VAL A 774 -15.70 -22.33 4.30
C VAL A 774 -17.00 -22.65 5.04
N PRO A 775 -17.78 -23.69 4.68
CA PRO A 775 -19.03 -23.99 5.37
C PRO A 775 -18.84 -24.31 6.85
N GLU A 776 -17.81 -25.10 7.19
CA GLU A 776 -17.47 -25.45 8.57
C GLU A 776 -17.04 -24.21 9.37
N ALA A 777 -16.27 -23.32 8.75
CA ALA A 777 -15.83 -22.07 9.37
C ALA A 777 -17.01 -21.14 9.70
N ILE A 778 -17.95 -20.94 8.76
CA ILE A 778 -19.12 -20.08 8.97
C ILE A 778 -20.03 -20.64 10.06
N VAL A 779 -20.28 -21.96 10.06
CA VAL A 779 -21.08 -22.61 11.11
C VAL A 779 -20.42 -22.42 12.48
N SER A 780 -19.09 -22.57 12.56
CA SER A 780 -18.33 -22.36 13.80
C SER A 780 -18.42 -20.90 14.29
N ILE A 781 -18.22 -19.94 13.39
CA ILE A 781 -18.34 -18.49 13.66
C ILE A 781 -19.73 -18.13 14.19
N LYS A 782 -20.80 -18.64 13.55
CA LYS A 782 -22.18 -18.45 14.03
C LYS A 782 -22.39 -19.08 15.41
N ALA A 783 -21.83 -20.26 15.68
CA ALA A 783 -21.92 -20.94 16.98
C ALA A 783 -21.24 -20.15 18.11
N ALA A 784 -20.25 -19.30 17.80
CA ALA A 784 -19.67 -18.35 18.74
C ALA A 784 -20.53 -17.10 19.00
N SER A 785 -21.77 -17.04 18.48
CA SER A 785 -22.67 -15.86 18.54
C SER A 785 -22.13 -14.63 17.82
N ILE A 786 -21.27 -14.84 16.82
CA ILE A 786 -20.77 -13.78 15.93
C ILE A 786 -21.74 -13.67 14.75
N ARG A 787 -22.21 -12.44 14.46
CA ARG A 787 -23.09 -12.19 13.31
C ARG A 787 -22.28 -12.12 12.04
N PHE A 788 -22.78 -12.76 10.98
CA PHE A 788 -22.05 -12.92 9.73
C PHE A 788 -22.81 -12.31 8.56
N TRP A 789 -22.16 -11.38 7.85
CA TRP A 789 -22.73 -10.63 6.74
C TRP A 789 -21.90 -10.85 5.48
N VAL A 790 -22.57 -11.22 4.38
CA VAL A 790 -21.92 -11.32 3.06
C VAL A 790 -22.26 -10.07 2.27
N LEU A 791 -21.26 -9.32 1.83
CA LEU A 791 -21.40 -8.07 1.08
C LEU A 791 -20.84 -8.27 -0.33
N THR A 792 -21.69 -8.54 -1.31
CA THR A 792 -21.27 -8.88 -2.68
C THR A 792 -21.82 -7.94 -3.75
N GLY A 793 -21.08 -7.81 -4.86
CA GLY A 793 -21.55 -7.17 -6.09
C GLY A 793 -22.45 -8.06 -6.94
N ASP A 794 -22.58 -9.35 -6.60
CA ASP A 794 -23.35 -10.32 -7.37
C ASP A 794 -24.86 -10.07 -7.32
N LYS A 795 -25.58 -10.70 -8.25
CA LYS A 795 -27.05 -10.69 -8.26
C LYS A 795 -27.61 -11.41 -7.03
N THR A 796 -28.83 -11.03 -6.67
CA THR A 796 -29.54 -11.51 -5.49
C THR A 796 -29.67 -13.03 -5.48
N GLU A 797 -30.03 -13.64 -6.61
CA GLU A 797 -30.26 -15.08 -6.72
C GLU A 797 -28.97 -15.86 -6.46
N THR A 798 -27.89 -15.50 -7.14
CA THR A 798 -26.56 -16.12 -6.98
C THR A 798 -26.02 -15.95 -5.56
N ALA A 799 -26.17 -14.77 -4.97
CA ALA A 799 -25.72 -14.49 -3.61
C ALA A 799 -26.47 -15.35 -2.56
N VAL A 800 -27.79 -15.54 -2.74
CA VAL A 800 -28.61 -16.38 -1.86
C VAL A 800 -28.22 -17.85 -1.98
N GLU A 801 -27.98 -18.36 -3.19
CA GLU A 801 -27.56 -19.75 -3.38
C GLU A 801 -26.17 -20.02 -2.77
N ILE A 802 -25.20 -19.13 -2.98
CA ILE A 802 -23.88 -19.25 -2.33
C ILE A 802 -24.02 -19.19 -0.81
N ALA A 803 -24.89 -18.35 -0.28
CA ALA A 803 -25.16 -18.32 1.16
C ALA A 803 -25.75 -19.64 1.69
N LYS A 804 -26.57 -20.35 0.91
CA LYS A 804 -27.05 -21.70 1.26
C LYS A 804 -25.93 -22.73 1.20
N SER A 805 -25.09 -22.71 0.15
CA SER A 805 -23.94 -23.62 -0.01
C SER A 805 -22.92 -23.45 1.12
N CYS A 806 -22.68 -22.21 1.54
CA CYS A 806 -21.87 -21.85 2.70
C CYS A 806 -22.50 -22.22 4.06
N ARG A 807 -23.73 -22.76 4.08
CA ARG A 807 -24.55 -23.00 5.29
C ARG A 807 -24.74 -21.73 6.14
N LEU A 808 -24.65 -20.56 5.52
CA LEU A 808 -24.99 -19.28 6.15
C LEU A 808 -26.51 -19.22 6.36
N PHE A 809 -27.27 -19.50 5.30
CA PHE A 809 -28.71 -19.72 5.33
C PHE A 809 -29.02 -21.21 5.50
N THR A 810 -29.84 -21.53 6.49
CA THR A 810 -30.33 -22.88 6.73
C THR A 810 -31.72 -23.04 6.09
N PRO A 811 -32.13 -24.26 5.68
CA PRO A 811 -33.46 -24.48 5.11
C PRO A 811 -34.61 -24.12 6.06
N SER A 812 -34.38 -24.14 7.37
CA SER A 812 -35.34 -23.77 8.42
C SER A 812 -35.41 -22.27 8.70
N MET A 813 -34.54 -21.46 8.09
CA MET A 813 -34.42 -20.03 8.36
C MET A 813 -35.55 -19.23 7.71
N THR A 814 -36.11 -18.26 8.44
CA THR A 814 -37.06 -17.31 7.84
C THR A 814 -36.30 -16.14 7.22
N LEU A 815 -36.43 -15.95 5.90
CA LEU A 815 -35.76 -14.88 5.16
C LEU A 815 -36.70 -13.69 4.90
N ALA A 816 -36.24 -12.48 5.19
CA ALA A 816 -36.89 -11.23 4.79
C ALA A 816 -36.08 -10.56 3.67
N TYR A 817 -36.79 -10.15 2.60
CA TYR A 817 -36.20 -9.58 1.39
C TYR A 817 -36.46 -8.08 1.33
N LEU A 818 -35.38 -7.31 1.22
CA LEU A 818 -35.36 -5.85 1.14
C LEU A 818 -34.67 -5.46 -0.18
N VAL A 819 -35.38 -5.66 -1.30
CA VAL A 819 -34.81 -5.60 -2.65
C VAL A 819 -35.66 -4.76 -3.61
N ASN A 820 -35.07 -4.27 -4.71
CA ASN A 820 -35.73 -3.55 -5.80
C ASN A 820 -36.51 -2.29 -5.33
N CYS A 821 -35.82 -1.38 -4.64
CA CYS A 821 -36.41 -0.14 -4.16
C CYS A 821 -36.09 1.04 -5.09
N SER A 822 -37.13 1.76 -5.51
CA SER A 822 -36.96 2.98 -6.32
C SER A 822 -37.15 4.27 -5.53
N SER A 823 -37.73 4.21 -4.33
CA SER A 823 -37.98 5.39 -3.49
C SER A 823 -37.73 5.13 -2.00
N GLU A 824 -37.45 6.21 -1.26
CA GLU A 824 -37.26 6.17 0.20
C GLU A 824 -38.51 5.66 0.94
N GLN A 825 -39.70 6.07 0.50
CA GLN A 825 -40.98 5.63 1.09
C GLN A 825 -41.17 4.11 0.97
N GLN A 826 -40.85 3.54 -0.19
CA GLN A 826 -40.91 2.09 -0.42
C GLN A 826 -39.91 1.35 0.48
N ALA A 827 -38.69 1.87 0.61
CA ALA A 827 -37.68 1.29 1.49
C ALA A 827 -38.12 1.28 2.96
N MET A 828 -38.75 2.35 3.45
CA MET A 828 -39.30 2.39 4.82
C MET A 828 -40.46 1.41 5.02
N SER A 829 -41.33 1.24 4.03
CA SER A 829 -42.42 0.25 4.12
C SER A 829 -41.91 -1.18 4.22
N LEU A 830 -40.85 -1.50 3.46
CA LEU A 830 -40.22 -2.81 3.47
C LEU A 830 -39.47 -3.08 4.78
N LEU A 831 -38.89 -2.05 5.40
CA LEU A 831 -38.29 -2.16 6.73
C LEU A 831 -39.32 -2.57 7.79
N GLU A 832 -40.51 -1.97 7.79
CA GLU A 832 -41.59 -2.34 8.71
C GLU A 832 -42.15 -3.74 8.43
N GLU A 833 -42.29 -4.12 7.15
CA GLU A 833 -42.68 -5.48 6.77
C GLU A 833 -41.64 -6.51 7.24
N ALA A 834 -40.35 -6.24 7.04
CA ALA A 834 -39.29 -7.14 7.49
C ALA A 834 -39.24 -7.23 9.03
N LYS A 835 -39.44 -6.11 9.73
CA LYS A 835 -39.48 -6.05 11.20
C LYS A 835 -40.64 -6.86 11.76
N THR A 836 -41.81 -6.81 11.13
CA THR A 836 -42.96 -7.64 11.51
C THR A 836 -42.73 -9.12 11.19
N LYS A 837 -42.13 -9.44 10.04
CA LYS A 837 -41.84 -10.82 9.62
C LYS A 837 -40.79 -11.52 10.50
N LEU A 838 -39.78 -10.79 10.96
CA LEU A 838 -38.70 -11.33 11.81
C LEU A 838 -38.98 -11.18 13.31
N ARG A 839 -40.15 -10.64 13.69
CA ARG A 839 -40.55 -10.50 15.08
C ARG A 839 -40.70 -11.89 15.72
N ASP A 840 -40.06 -12.08 16.87
CA ASP A 840 -40.09 -13.32 17.66
C ASP A 840 -39.50 -14.58 16.96
N VAL A 841 -38.79 -14.40 15.84
CA VAL A 841 -38.09 -15.49 15.13
C VAL A 841 -36.69 -15.68 15.70
N THR A 842 -36.34 -16.91 16.11
CA THR A 842 -35.02 -17.22 16.69
C THR A 842 -33.89 -17.33 15.65
N ASP A 843 -34.21 -17.71 14.41
CA ASP A 843 -33.25 -17.83 13.31
C ASP A 843 -33.78 -17.11 12.05
N GLY A 844 -33.56 -15.80 12.02
CA GLY A 844 -34.02 -14.89 10.96
C GLY A 844 -32.86 -14.36 10.11
N GLY A 845 -33.03 -14.38 8.78
CA GLY A 845 -32.04 -13.91 7.82
C GLY A 845 -32.53 -12.74 6.98
N LEU A 846 -31.59 -11.87 6.57
CA LEU A 846 -31.87 -10.70 5.73
C LEU A 846 -31.22 -10.85 4.35
N VAL A 847 -31.95 -10.45 3.31
CA VAL A 847 -31.45 -10.31 1.94
C VAL A 847 -31.70 -8.89 1.49
N ILE A 848 -30.65 -8.14 1.17
CA ILE A 848 -30.70 -6.71 0.89
C ILE A 848 -30.01 -6.43 -0.45
N ASP A 849 -30.53 -5.52 -1.27
CA ASP A 849 -29.86 -5.10 -2.50
C ASP A 849 -29.29 -3.68 -2.44
N GLY A 850 -28.39 -3.35 -3.38
CA GLY A 850 -27.77 -2.04 -3.46
C GLY A 850 -28.74 -0.87 -3.69
N THR A 851 -29.88 -1.12 -4.35
CA THR A 851 -30.90 -0.08 -4.56
C THR A 851 -31.58 0.33 -3.26
N PHE A 852 -31.96 -0.65 -2.42
CA PHE A 852 -32.46 -0.39 -1.08
C PHE A 852 -31.42 0.29 -0.19
N VAL A 853 -30.18 -0.20 -0.19
CA VAL A 853 -29.09 0.38 0.63
C VAL A 853 -28.87 1.85 0.31
N GLN A 854 -28.93 2.22 -0.98
CA GLN A 854 -28.79 3.61 -1.39
C GLN A 854 -29.88 4.50 -0.75
N GLN A 855 -31.14 4.07 -0.79
CA GLN A 855 -32.29 4.84 -0.26
C GLN A 855 -32.27 4.91 1.27
N VAL A 856 -31.96 3.80 1.95
CA VAL A 856 -31.97 3.73 3.42
C VAL A 856 -30.78 4.46 4.04
N LEU A 857 -29.60 4.41 3.42
CA LEU A 857 -28.45 5.16 3.92
C LEU A 857 -28.60 6.67 3.72
N SER A 858 -29.39 7.15 2.75
CA SER A 858 -29.74 8.58 2.65
C SER A 858 -30.74 9.01 3.73
N SER A 859 -31.61 8.11 4.19
CA SER A 859 -32.63 8.41 5.20
C SER A 859 -32.06 8.50 6.62
N ALA A 860 -32.42 9.56 7.35
CA ALA A 860 -32.01 9.70 8.76
C ALA A 860 -32.73 8.71 9.70
N SER A 861 -33.99 8.37 9.41
CA SER A 861 -34.79 7.41 10.19
C SER A 861 -34.59 5.96 9.74
N GLY A 862 -34.23 5.73 8.48
CA GLY A 862 -33.97 4.39 7.94
C GLY A 862 -32.73 3.72 8.55
N ARG A 863 -31.63 4.46 8.76
CA ARG A 863 -30.37 3.94 9.34
C ARG A 863 -30.54 3.21 10.67
N PRO A 864 -31.13 3.82 11.73
CA PRO A 864 -31.29 3.14 13.01
C PRO A 864 -32.23 1.93 12.92
N THR A 865 -33.30 2.03 12.11
CA THR A 865 -34.25 0.94 11.91
C THR A 865 -33.61 -0.27 11.22
N LEU A 866 -32.79 -0.03 10.19
CA LEU A 866 -31.99 -1.07 9.55
C LEU A 866 -31.03 -1.72 10.54
N TYR A 867 -30.35 -0.93 11.37
CA TYR A 867 -29.44 -1.44 12.40
C TYR A 867 -30.16 -2.31 13.44
N GLU A 868 -31.33 -1.90 13.92
CA GLU A 868 -32.15 -2.71 14.84
C GLU A 868 -32.53 -4.06 14.22
N LEU A 869 -33.03 -4.03 12.97
CA LEU A 869 -33.41 -5.22 12.24
C LEU A 869 -32.20 -6.16 12.03
N ALA A 870 -31.06 -5.58 11.66
CA ALA A 870 -29.77 -6.24 11.58
C ALA A 870 -29.35 -6.93 12.89
N MET A 871 -29.57 -6.29 14.05
CA MET A 871 -29.24 -6.88 15.36
C MET A 871 -30.14 -8.06 15.70
N SER A 872 -31.40 -8.03 15.25
CA SER A 872 -32.37 -9.12 15.43
C SER A 872 -32.11 -10.32 14.52
N SER A 873 -31.49 -10.09 13.35
CA SER A 873 -31.10 -11.16 12.43
C SER A 873 -29.79 -11.85 12.83
N THR A 874 -29.67 -13.14 12.53
CA THR A 874 -28.44 -13.92 12.76
C THR A 874 -27.43 -13.75 11.62
N CYS A 875 -27.90 -13.58 10.38
CA CYS A 875 -27.06 -13.31 9.22
C CYS A 875 -27.75 -12.46 8.14
N CYS A 876 -26.94 -11.80 7.32
CA CYS A 876 -27.40 -10.93 6.25
C CYS A 876 -26.60 -11.17 4.97
N VAL A 877 -27.27 -11.10 3.81
CA VAL A 877 -26.65 -11.13 2.49
C VAL A 877 -27.03 -9.85 1.77
N CYS A 878 -26.04 -9.02 1.49
CA CYS A 878 -26.22 -7.80 0.70
C CYS A 878 -25.66 -8.02 -0.70
N CYS A 879 -26.47 -7.75 -1.71
CA CYS A 879 -26.16 -8.02 -3.12
C CYS A 879 -26.17 -6.74 -3.96
N ARG A 880 -25.56 -6.78 -5.15
CA ARG A 880 -25.42 -5.63 -6.07
C ARG A 880 -24.82 -4.38 -5.41
N LEU A 881 -23.88 -4.56 -4.48
CA LEU A 881 -23.23 -3.44 -3.78
C LEU A 881 -22.03 -2.89 -4.53
N SER A 882 -21.90 -1.56 -4.56
CA SER A 882 -20.65 -0.90 -4.94
C SER A 882 -19.63 -0.93 -3.78
N PRO A 883 -18.31 -0.78 -4.05
CA PRO A 883 -17.29 -0.74 -2.99
C PRO A 883 -17.56 0.31 -1.89
N GLN A 884 -18.07 1.48 -2.27
CA GLN A 884 -18.42 2.54 -1.32
C GLN A 884 -19.64 2.18 -0.48
N GLN A 885 -20.64 1.50 -1.06
CA GLN A 885 -21.80 1.02 -0.30
C GLN A 885 -21.40 -0.07 0.70
N LYS A 886 -20.50 -0.99 0.34
CA LYS A 886 -19.94 -1.98 1.28
C LYS A 886 -19.34 -1.28 2.50
N ARG A 887 -18.47 -0.28 2.26
CA ARG A 887 -17.85 0.52 3.32
C ARG A 887 -18.88 1.21 4.22
N ARG A 888 -19.88 1.90 3.63
CA ARG A 888 -20.90 2.63 4.40
C ARG A 888 -21.76 1.72 5.27
N LEU A 889 -22.03 0.48 4.85
CA LEU A 889 -22.73 -0.50 5.69
C LEU A 889 -21.88 -0.93 6.89
N VAL A 890 -20.58 -1.15 6.69
CA VAL A 890 -19.66 -1.45 7.80
C VAL A 890 -19.56 -0.28 8.77
N GLU A 891 -19.43 0.95 8.27
CA GLU A 891 -19.40 2.18 9.06
C GLU A 891 -20.73 2.39 9.83
N LEU A 892 -21.88 2.13 9.20
CA LEU A 892 -23.18 2.18 9.87
C LEU A 892 -23.22 1.29 11.12
N VAL A 893 -22.81 0.01 10.97
CA VAL A 893 -22.81 -0.93 12.10
C VAL A 893 -21.78 -0.52 13.15
N LYS A 894 -20.60 -0.06 12.73
CA LYS A 894 -19.54 0.42 13.62
C LYS A 894 -19.97 1.65 14.44
N ASP A 895 -20.60 2.64 13.81
CA ASP A 895 -20.99 3.90 14.46
C ASP A 895 -22.19 3.71 15.40
N MET A 896 -23.15 2.86 15.01
CA MET A 896 -24.31 2.54 15.82
C MET A 896 -23.95 1.59 16.98
N ASN A 897 -23.00 0.67 16.77
CA ASN A 897 -22.55 -0.29 17.79
C ASN A 897 -21.33 0.23 18.57
N LYS A 898 -21.56 1.11 19.53
CA LYS A 898 -20.49 1.71 20.37
C LYS A 898 -19.66 0.71 21.18
N THR A 899 -20.14 -0.52 21.35
CA THR A 899 -19.50 -1.54 22.19
C THR A 899 -18.91 -2.70 21.39
N GLY A 900 -19.42 -2.98 20.19
CA GLY A 900 -19.04 -4.16 19.43
C GLY A 900 -17.91 -3.91 18.44
N ILE A 901 -17.14 -4.95 18.16
CA ILE A 901 -16.05 -4.90 17.18
C ILE A 901 -16.52 -5.46 15.85
N THR A 902 -16.15 -4.77 14.77
CA THR A 902 -16.46 -5.16 13.39
C THR A 902 -15.19 -5.63 12.69
N LEU A 903 -15.27 -6.77 12.03
CA LEU A 903 -14.21 -7.35 11.23
C LEU A 903 -14.66 -7.42 9.77
N ALA A 904 -13.80 -7.03 8.84
CA ALA A 904 -14.04 -7.17 7.41
C ALA A 904 -12.97 -8.07 6.77
N VAL A 905 -13.37 -8.98 5.88
CA VAL A 905 -12.48 -9.88 5.14
C VAL A 905 -12.74 -9.80 3.64
N GLY A 906 -11.67 -9.71 2.85
CA GLY A 906 -11.72 -9.61 1.38
C GLY A 906 -10.39 -9.93 0.72
N ASP A 907 -10.39 -10.20 -0.59
CA ASP A 907 -9.19 -10.55 -1.37
C ASP A 907 -8.75 -9.43 -2.33
N GLY A 908 -9.71 -8.60 -2.77
CA GLY A 908 -9.54 -7.76 -3.95
C GLY A 908 -9.50 -6.26 -3.66
N ALA A 909 -9.15 -5.48 -4.68
CA ALA A 909 -9.12 -4.01 -4.59
C ALA A 909 -10.50 -3.41 -4.23
N ASN A 910 -11.57 -4.08 -4.65
CA ASN A 910 -12.96 -3.70 -4.36
C ASN A 910 -13.31 -3.78 -2.87
N ASP A 911 -12.57 -4.57 -2.10
CA ASP A 911 -12.84 -4.82 -0.68
C ASP A 911 -11.97 -3.95 0.22
N VAL A 912 -10.93 -3.31 -0.31
CA VAL A 912 -10.07 -2.38 0.45
C VAL A 912 -10.88 -1.32 1.20
N PRO A 913 -11.90 -0.65 0.62
CA PRO A 913 -12.73 0.30 1.37
C PRO A 913 -13.48 -0.34 2.55
N MET A 914 -13.95 -1.58 2.39
CA MET A 914 -14.64 -2.34 3.43
C MET A 914 -13.69 -2.73 4.57
N ILE A 915 -12.51 -3.25 4.22
CA ILE A 915 -11.41 -3.62 5.15
C ILE A 915 -10.95 -2.41 5.97
N GLN A 916 -10.84 -1.25 5.34
CA GLN A 916 -10.45 0.01 6.01
C GLN A 916 -11.57 0.60 6.87
N GLY A 917 -12.84 0.42 6.49
CA GLY A 917 -13.99 0.89 7.28
C GLY A 917 -14.19 0.13 8.61
N ALA A 918 -13.82 -1.16 8.64
CA ALA A 918 -13.95 -2.01 9.83
C ALA A 918 -12.91 -1.69 10.93
N HIS A 919 -13.20 -2.12 12.17
CA HIS A 919 -12.22 -2.05 13.26
C HIS A 919 -11.02 -2.96 13.00
N VAL A 920 -11.26 -4.16 12.45
CA VAL A 920 -10.21 -5.11 12.06
C VAL A 920 -10.41 -5.50 10.60
N GLY A 921 -9.35 -5.44 9.81
CA GLY A 921 -9.34 -5.77 8.40
C GLY A 921 -8.47 -6.99 8.12
N ILE A 922 -9.03 -8.00 7.47
CA ILE A 922 -8.33 -9.21 7.07
C ILE A 922 -8.25 -9.29 5.55
N GLY A 923 -7.04 -9.46 5.03
CA GLY A 923 -6.78 -9.64 3.61
C GLY A 923 -6.56 -11.12 3.29
N ILE A 924 -7.31 -11.67 2.33
CA ILE A 924 -7.03 -12.98 1.77
C ILE A 924 -6.04 -12.84 0.61
N ARG A 925 -5.00 -13.67 0.58
CA ARG A 925 -4.05 -13.73 -0.54
C ARG A 925 -4.68 -14.50 -1.70
N GLY A 926 -5.43 -13.79 -2.52
CA GLY A 926 -6.14 -14.33 -3.67
C GLY A 926 -5.44 -14.14 -5.02
N LYS A 927 -6.07 -14.65 -6.08
CA LYS A 927 -5.60 -14.53 -7.48
C LYS A 927 -5.86 -13.13 -8.07
N GLU A 928 -6.70 -12.31 -7.43
CA GLU A 928 -7.05 -10.95 -7.88
C GLU A 928 -5.99 -9.87 -7.55
N GLY A 929 -4.92 -10.27 -6.83
CA GLY A 929 -3.76 -9.44 -6.53
C GLY A 929 -3.59 -9.14 -5.03
N ASN A 930 -2.46 -8.51 -4.67
CA ASN A 930 -2.09 -8.29 -3.26
C ASN A 930 -2.62 -6.98 -2.65
N GLN A 931 -3.60 -6.32 -3.28
CA GLN A 931 -4.03 -4.99 -2.84
C GLN A 931 -4.78 -5.02 -1.50
N ALA A 932 -5.74 -5.96 -1.33
CA ALA A 932 -6.42 -6.15 -0.04
C ALA A 932 -5.44 -6.53 1.06
N VAL A 933 -4.50 -7.42 0.74
CA VAL A 933 -3.43 -7.86 1.65
C VAL A 933 -2.59 -6.67 2.11
N GLN A 934 -2.16 -5.79 1.20
CA GLN A 934 -1.37 -4.61 1.54
C GLN A 934 -2.12 -3.63 2.45
N ALA A 935 -3.43 -3.51 2.26
CA ALA A 935 -4.31 -2.64 3.03
C ALA A 935 -4.97 -3.32 4.25
N SER A 936 -4.62 -4.56 4.56
CA SER A 936 -5.18 -5.32 5.70
C SER A 936 -4.31 -5.23 6.95
N ASP A 937 -4.92 -5.50 8.10
CA ASP A 937 -4.25 -5.57 9.40
C ASP A 937 -3.60 -6.95 9.60
N VAL A 938 -4.29 -8.01 9.15
CA VAL A 938 -3.80 -9.39 9.12
C VAL A 938 -4.05 -10.01 7.75
N ALA A 939 -3.04 -10.68 7.20
CA ALA A 939 -3.13 -11.39 5.93
C ALA A 939 -3.18 -12.91 6.16
N ILE A 940 -4.17 -13.57 5.56
CA ILE A 940 -4.32 -15.04 5.54
C ILE A 940 -4.39 -15.53 4.10
N SER A 941 -4.11 -16.81 3.84
CA SER A 941 -4.15 -17.39 2.49
C SER A 941 -5.49 -18.03 2.13
N GLN A 942 -6.26 -18.49 3.13
CA GLN A 942 -7.56 -19.13 2.94
C GLN A 942 -8.54 -18.70 4.03
N PHE A 943 -9.83 -18.66 3.69
CA PHE A 943 -10.87 -18.23 4.62
C PHE A 943 -10.95 -19.09 5.89
N ARG A 944 -10.72 -20.41 5.81
CA ARG A 944 -10.76 -21.32 6.97
C ARG A 944 -9.79 -20.93 8.09
N PHE A 945 -8.69 -20.23 7.79
CA PHE A 945 -7.73 -19.78 8.80
C PHE A 945 -8.27 -18.64 9.68
N LEU A 946 -9.41 -18.05 9.32
CA LEU A 946 -10.11 -17.10 10.18
C LEU A 946 -10.52 -17.72 11.53
N VAL A 947 -10.86 -19.01 11.54
CA VAL A 947 -11.29 -19.74 12.76
C VAL A 947 -10.15 -19.83 13.80
N PRO A 948 -8.98 -20.42 13.49
CA PRO A 948 -7.86 -20.45 14.44
C PRO A 948 -7.35 -19.04 14.77
N LEU A 949 -7.40 -18.10 13.83
CA LEU A 949 -7.03 -16.71 14.08
C LEU A 949 -7.89 -16.07 15.18
N LEU A 950 -9.22 -16.24 15.13
CA LEU A 950 -10.13 -15.70 16.15
C LEU A 950 -10.05 -16.49 17.47
N TYR A 951 -10.14 -17.82 17.41
CA TYR A 951 -10.36 -18.66 18.60
C TYR A 951 -9.09 -19.03 19.34
N CYS A 952 -7.95 -19.13 18.65
CA CYS A 952 -6.67 -19.45 19.26
C CYS A 952 -5.91 -18.16 19.55
N HIS A 953 -5.63 -17.34 18.53
CA HIS A 953 -4.82 -16.14 18.69
C HIS A 953 -5.59 -14.97 19.29
N GLY A 954 -6.72 -14.57 18.70
CA GLY A 954 -7.52 -13.42 19.15
C GLY A 954 -8.01 -13.57 20.59
N ARG A 955 -8.66 -14.70 20.92
CA ARG A 955 -9.15 -14.99 22.28
C ARG A 955 -8.02 -14.93 23.32
N ARG A 956 -6.86 -15.53 23.03
CA ARG A 956 -5.69 -15.50 23.93
C ARG A 956 -5.12 -14.10 24.05
N ALA A 957 -5.02 -13.36 22.94
CA ALA A 957 -4.54 -11.99 22.91
C ALA A 957 -5.39 -11.08 23.81
N TYR A 958 -6.72 -11.11 23.66
CA TYR A 958 -7.65 -10.38 24.53
C TYR A 958 -7.43 -10.71 26.01
N ARG A 959 -7.38 -12.01 26.36
CA ARG A 959 -7.18 -12.46 27.75
C ARG A 959 -5.84 -11.95 28.31
N ARG A 960 -4.76 -12.11 27.55
CA ARG A 960 -3.39 -11.75 27.94
C ARG A 960 -3.27 -10.24 28.16
N VAL A 961 -3.75 -9.43 27.21
CA VAL A 961 -3.76 -7.98 27.32
C VAL A 961 -4.61 -7.50 28.49
N ALA A 962 -5.84 -8.01 28.64
CA ALA A 962 -6.72 -7.68 29.76
C ALA A 962 -6.06 -7.92 31.12
N THR A 963 -5.41 -9.09 31.24
CA THR A 963 -4.70 -9.50 32.46
C THR A 963 -3.50 -8.61 32.74
N PHE A 964 -2.70 -8.30 31.71
CA PHE A 964 -1.55 -7.41 31.80
C PHE A 964 -1.94 -6.02 32.29
N ILE A 965 -3.00 -5.42 31.73
CA ILE A 965 -3.45 -4.09 32.13
C ILE A 965 -3.84 -4.11 33.62
N CYS A 966 -4.73 -5.00 34.04
CA CYS A 966 -5.15 -5.12 35.44
C CYS A 966 -3.95 -5.35 36.38
N TYR A 967 -3.02 -6.21 35.99
CA TYR A 967 -1.83 -6.51 36.78
C TYR A 967 -0.89 -5.32 36.91
N MET A 968 -0.67 -4.54 35.85
CA MET A 968 0.19 -3.36 35.91
C MET A 968 -0.37 -2.29 36.85
N PHE A 969 -1.68 -2.07 36.84
CA PHE A 969 -2.35 -1.18 37.79
C PHE A 969 -2.16 -1.69 39.22
N TYR A 970 -2.37 -2.98 39.46
CA TYR A 970 -2.16 -3.62 40.76
C TYR A 970 -0.71 -3.48 41.25
N LYS A 971 0.28 -3.81 40.41
CA LYS A 971 1.72 -3.78 40.72
C LYS A 971 2.15 -2.41 41.22
N HIS A 972 1.84 -1.38 40.45
CA HIS A 972 2.27 0.00 40.74
C HIS A 972 1.51 0.60 41.93
N THR A 973 0.21 0.31 42.05
CA THR A 973 -0.57 0.74 43.22
C THR A 973 -0.06 0.09 44.51
N THR A 974 0.32 -1.20 44.48
CA THR A 974 0.81 -1.93 45.65
C THR A 974 2.04 -1.26 46.27
N LEU A 975 2.99 -0.80 45.42
CA LEU A 975 4.17 -0.08 45.88
C LEU A 975 3.80 1.30 46.46
N ALA A 976 3.04 2.09 45.72
CA ALA A 976 2.66 3.46 46.11
C ALA A 976 1.82 3.54 47.39
N VAL A 977 1.06 2.50 47.71
CA VAL A 977 0.28 2.42 48.96
C VAL A 977 1.20 2.49 50.18
N GLY A 978 2.43 1.97 50.10
CA GLY A 978 3.42 2.12 51.18
C GLY A 978 3.78 3.58 51.44
N ASP A 979 4.02 4.38 50.39
CA ASP A 979 4.28 5.82 50.53
C ASP A 979 3.08 6.57 51.13
N ILE A 980 1.85 6.16 50.79
CA ILE A 980 0.63 6.75 51.37
C ILE A 980 0.54 6.44 52.87
N PHE A 981 0.75 5.19 53.29
CA PHE A 981 0.74 4.84 54.71
C PHE A 981 1.87 5.50 55.47
N TYR A 982 3.07 5.54 54.89
CA TYR A 982 4.21 6.22 55.48
C TYR A 982 3.92 7.69 55.74
N ALA A 983 3.35 8.41 54.75
CA ALA A 983 2.95 9.81 54.90
C ALA A 983 2.00 10.05 56.08
N HIS A 984 1.09 9.11 56.37
CA HIS A 984 0.21 9.22 57.55
C HIS A 984 0.98 9.10 58.88
N GLN A 985 1.99 8.25 58.93
CA GLN A 985 2.72 7.96 60.17
C GLN A 985 3.72 9.07 60.51
N ILE A 986 4.27 9.79 59.52
CA ILE A 986 5.20 10.93 59.71
C ILE A 986 4.53 12.31 59.74
N GLY A 987 3.21 12.36 59.95
CA GLY A 987 2.47 13.62 60.02
C GLY A 987 2.45 14.41 58.70
N PHE A 988 2.41 13.71 57.56
CA PHE A 988 2.37 14.28 56.21
C PHE A 988 3.55 15.22 55.88
N VAL A 989 4.75 14.85 56.35
CA VAL A 989 6.00 15.37 55.80
C VAL A 989 6.25 14.72 54.42
N PRO A 990 6.60 15.47 53.37
CA PRO A 990 6.88 14.90 52.05
C PRO A 990 8.23 14.17 52.03
N GLN A 991 8.24 12.89 52.38
CA GLN A 991 9.43 12.03 52.40
C GLN A 991 9.14 10.69 51.73
N ILE A 992 10.14 10.12 51.05
CA ILE A 992 10.04 8.82 50.36
C ILE A 992 10.09 7.67 51.35
N ALA A 993 9.26 6.65 51.15
CA ALA A 993 9.22 5.47 52.00
C ALA A 993 10.25 4.41 51.61
N TYR A 994 10.65 4.38 50.34
CA TYR A 994 11.55 3.38 49.75
C TYR A 994 12.76 4.03 49.09
N ALA A 995 13.88 3.29 49.02
CA ALA A 995 15.10 3.73 48.35
C ALA A 995 14.89 3.95 46.83
N GLU A 996 15.50 5.01 46.29
CA GLU A 996 15.27 5.50 44.91
C GLU A 996 15.70 4.48 43.84
N TRP A 997 16.87 3.86 44.02
CA TRP A 997 17.38 2.84 43.10
C TRP A 997 16.54 1.56 43.11
N LEU A 998 15.97 1.18 44.27
CA LEU A 998 15.06 0.04 44.38
C LEU A 998 13.75 0.30 43.64
N ASN A 999 13.16 1.48 43.79
CA ASN A 999 11.96 1.90 43.06
C ASN A 999 12.18 1.87 41.53
N SER A 1000 13.35 2.34 41.07
CA SER A 1000 13.70 2.33 39.64
C SER A 1000 13.90 0.91 39.10
N ALA A 1001 14.53 0.02 39.87
CA ALA A 1001 14.74 -1.39 39.51
C ALA A 1001 13.42 -2.20 39.54
N PHE A 1002 12.49 -1.86 40.42
CA PHE A 1002 11.16 -2.49 40.52
C PHE A 1002 10.35 -2.36 39.22
N ALA A 1003 10.27 -1.15 38.68
CA ALA A 1003 9.43 -0.83 37.54
C ALA A 1003 9.91 -1.51 36.24
N SER A 1004 11.21 -1.73 36.11
CA SER A 1004 11.89 -2.18 34.89
C SER A 1004 12.23 -3.67 34.91
N ILE A 1005 13.19 -4.08 35.74
CA ILE A 1005 13.79 -5.42 35.69
C ILE A 1005 13.10 -6.37 36.68
N ILE A 1006 13.04 -6.00 37.96
CA ILE A 1006 12.64 -6.93 39.03
C ILE A 1006 11.19 -7.39 38.82
N CYS A 1007 10.23 -6.48 38.67
CA CYS A 1007 8.81 -6.84 38.50
C CYS A 1007 8.23 -6.42 37.13
N GLY A 1008 9.02 -5.76 36.26
CA GLY A 1008 8.62 -5.40 34.90
C GLY A 1008 8.84 -6.52 33.89
N LEU A 1009 10.01 -7.18 33.92
CA LEU A 1009 10.31 -8.27 32.98
C LEU A 1009 9.45 -9.54 33.20
N PRO A 1010 9.16 -9.97 34.44
CA PRO A 1010 8.34 -11.17 34.68
C PRO A 1010 6.95 -11.09 34.04
N VAL A 1011 6.27 -9.94 34.15
CA VAL A 1011 4.93 -9.81 33.55
C VAL A 1011 4.99 -9.91 32.02
N LEU A 1012 6.02 -9.34 31.38
CA LEU A 1012 6.20 -9.42 29.93
C LEU A 1012 6.34 -10.87 29.48
N VAL A 1013 7.21 -11.65 30.13
CA VAL A 1013 7.47 -13.05 29.76
C VAL A 1013 6.27 -13.92 30.05
N VAL A 1014 5.69 -13.82 31.26
CA VAL A 1014 4.53 -14.64 31.64
C VAL A 1014 3.38 -14.36 30.70
N VAL A 1015 2.95 -13.11 30.55
CA VAL A 1015 1.77 -12.78 29.74
C VAL A 1015 1.98 -13.12 28.26
N SER A 1016 3.17 -12.86 27.70
CA SER A 1016 3.42 -13.11 26.27
C SER A 1016 3.40 -14.59 25.91
N TRP A 1017 3.84 -15.49 26.80
CA TRP A 1017 3.92 -16.93 26.54
C TRP A 1017 2.85 -17.77 27.26
N ASP A 1018 2.00 -17.17 28.10
CA ASP A 1018 1.03 -17.92 28.90
C ASP A 1018 0.00 -18.68 28.03
N THR A 1019 -0.02 -20.00 28.14
CA THR A 1019 -0.92 -20.88 27.37
C THR A 1019 -2.06 -21.40 28.25
N ASP A 1020 -3.27 -21.46 27.70
CA ASP A 1020 -4.46 -21.85 28.44
C ASP A 1020 -4.96 -23.26 28.11
N ILE A 1021 -5.55 -23.45 26.92
CA ILE A 1021 -6.06 -24.73 26.42
C ILE A 1021 -5.41 -25.05 25.07
N PRO A 1022 -5.31 -26.33 24.67
CA PRO A 1022 -4.82 -26.70 23.34
C PRO A 1022 -5.64 -26.07 22.20
N ASP A 1023 -4.99 -25.78 21.07
CA ASP A 1023 -5.62 -25.11 19.93
C ASP A 1023 -6.80 -25.91 19.36
N GLU A 1024 -6.68 -27.24 19.32
CA GLU A 1024 -7.72 -28.13 18.79
C GLU A 1024 -9.00 -28.05 19.63
N VAL A 1025 -8.85 -27.92 20.96
CA VAL A 1025 -9.98 -27.78 21.89
C VAL A 1025 -10.62 -26.40 21.76
N SER A 1026 -9.80 -25.37 21.52
CA SER A 1026 -10.26 -23.99 21.30
C SER A 1026 -11.12 -23.89 20.04
N VAL A 1027 -10.67 -24.49 18.93
CA VAL A 1027 -11.42 -24.54 17.67
C VAL A 1027 -12.69 -25.38 17.79
N ALA A 1028 -12.65 -26.50 18.52
CA ALA A 1028 -13.82 -27.35 18.74
C ALA A 1028 -14.86 -26.75 19.70
N SER A 1029 -14.52 -25.68 20.44
CA SER A 1029 -15.37 -25.08 21.47
C SER A 1029 -15.66 -23.59 21.20
N PRO A 1030 -16.43 -23.22 20.15
CA PRO A 1030 -16.67 -21.82 19.78
C PRO A 1030 -17.28 -20.96 20.90
N HIS A 1031 -18.08 -21.57 21.78
CA HIS A 1031 -18.71 -20.91 22.93
C HIS A 1031 -17.71 -20.24 23.90
N LEU A 1032 -16.44 -20.64 23.91
CA LEU A 1032 -15.40 -20.02 24.75
C LEU A 1032 -15.04 -18.59 24.32
N TYR A 1033 -15.39 -18.21 23.09
CA TYR A 1033 -15.19 -16.87 22.57
C TYR A 1033 -16.06 -15.81 23.28
N VAL A 1034 -17.12 -16.24 23.99
CA VAL A 1034 -18.05 -15.34 24.71
C VAL A 1034 -17.36 -14.45 25.75
N GLU A 1035 -16.22 -14.88 26.31
CA GLU A 1035 -15.46 -14.09 27.30
C GLU A 1035 -15.03 -12.72 26.73
N GLY A 1036 -14.66 -12.68 25.45
CA GLY A 1036 -14.25 -11.45 24.77
C GLY A 1036 -15.43 -10.60 24.34
N LEU A 1037 -16.50 -11.24 23.85
CA LEU A 1037 -17.74 -10.57 23.44
C LEU A 1037 -18.39 -9.77 24.60
N GLN A 1038 -18.43 -10.37 25.79
CA GLN A 1038 -19.02 -9.77 26.99
C GLN A 1038 -18.00 -8.98 27.83
N ARG A 1039 -16.74 -8.92 27.40
CA ARG A 1039 -15.65 -8.22 28.10
C ARG A 1039 -15.47 -8.64 29.57
N MET A 1040 -15.55 -9.95 29.80
CA MET A 1040 -15.56 -10.53 31.15
C MET A 1040 -14.24 -10.35 31.92
N ARG A 1041 -13.12 -10.18 31.19
CA ARG A 1041 -11.76 -10.10 31.77
C ARG A 1041 -11.25 -8.67 31.96
N PHE A 1042 -11.94 -7.68 31.39
CA PHE A 1042 -11.57 -6.28 31.56
C PHE A 1042 -12.81 -5.38 31.58
N ASN A 1043 -13.18 -4.97 32.80
CA ASN A 1043 -14.30 -4.07 33.07
C ASN A 1043 -13.99 -3.23 34.34
N ALA A 1044 -14.74 -2.15 34.54
CA ALA A 1044 -14.49 -1.22 35.64
C ALA A 1044 -14.62 -1.87 37.03
N PRO A 1045 -15.65 -2.69 37.34
CA PRO A 1045 -15.76 -3.36 38.64
C PRO A 1045 -14.56 -4.27 38.95
N LEU A 1046 -14.10 -5.03 37.95
CA LEU A 1046 -12.94 -5.90 38.10
C LEU A 1046 -11.67 -5.07 38.36
N LEU A 1047 -11.47 -3.98 37.61
CA LEU A 1047 -10.32 -3.09 37.82
C LEU A 1047 -10.31 -2.50 39.24
N VAL A 1048 -11.46 -2.10 39.78
CA VAL A 1048 -11.58 -1.64 41.16
C VAL A 1048 -11.22 -2.75 42.15
N ALA A 1049 -11.66 -3.98 41.92
CA ALA A 1049 -11.27 -5.12 42.77
C ALA A 1049 -9.75 -5.36 42.76
N TRP A 1050 -9.07 -5.19 41.62
CA TRP A 1050 -7.60 -5.23 41.53
C TRP A 1050 -6.95 -4.14 42.35
N VAL A 1051 -7.46 -2.91 42.27
CA VAL A 1051 -6.94 -1.77 43.06
C VAL A 1051 -7.14 -2.02 44.55
N LEU A 1052 -8.31 -2.49 44.99
CA LEU A 1052 -8.56 -2.82 46.40
C LEU A 1052 -7.62 -3.91 46.93
N SER A 1053 -7.34 -4.94 46.12
CA SER A 1053 -6.34 -5.97 46.46
C SER A 1053 -4.93 -5.36 46.57
N ALA A 1054 -4.57 -4.40 45.72
CA ALA A 1054 -3.31 -3.68 45.81
C ALA A 1054 -3.19 -2.85 47.11
N PHE A 1055 -4.26 -2.18 47.53
CA PHE A 1055 -4.31 -1.47 48.82
C PHE A 1055 -4.11 -2.42 50.01
N TYR A 1056 -4.73 -3.60 49.97
CA TYR A 1056 -4.54 -4.62 51.00
C TYR A 1056 -3.09 -5.12 51.04
N HIS A 1057 -2.52 -5.57 49.91
CA HIS A 1057 -1.16 -6.11 49.88
C HIS A 1057 -0.09 -5.04 50.14
N GLY A 1058 -0.25 -3.83 49.62
CA GLY A 1058 0.66 -2.71 49.89
C GLY A 1058 0.61 -2.28 51.36
N GLY A 1059 -0.60 -2.18 51.93
CA GLY A 1059 -0.78 -1.86 53.34
C GLY A 1059 -0.18 -2.90 54.28
N VAL A 1060 -0.40 -4.21 54.02
CA VAL A 1060 0.20 -5.29 54.80
C VAL A 1060 1.73 -5.27 54.68
N SER A 1061 2.26 -5.06 53.48
CA SER A 1061 3.71 -5.02 53.23
C SER A 1061 4.38 -3.88 54.00
N TRP A 1062 3.71 -2.73 54.13
CA TRP A 1062 4.23 -1.58 54.87
C TRP A 1062 4.01 -1.67 56.37
N LEU A 1063 2.77 -1.94 56.82
CA LEU A 1063 2.40 -1.87 58.23
C LEU A 1063 3.03 -2.99 59.06
N VAL A 1064 3.17 -4.21 58.53
CA VAL A 1064 3.69 -5.33 59.32
C VAL A 1064 5.16 -5.12 59.72
N PRO A 1065 6.11 -4.84 58.82
CA PRO A 1065 7.51 -4.60 59.21
C PRO A 1065 7.67 -3.39 60.14
N ASN A 1066 7.00 -2.27 59.83
CA ASN A 1066 7.11 -1.04 60.60
C ASN A 1066 6.51 -1.15 62.01
N LEU A 1067 5.42 -1.92 62.21
CA LEU A 1067 4.82 -2.08 63.54
C LEU A 1067 5.50 -3.14 64.40
N THR A 1068 6.28 -4.05 63.81
CA THR A 1068 6.84 -5.20 64.53
C THR A 1068 8.35 -5.11 64.77
N VAL A 1069 9.12 -4.56 63.83
CA VAL A 1069 10.59 -4.58 63.90
C VAL A 1069 11.27 -3.27 63.48
N GLY A 1070 10.50 -2.32 62.95
CA GLY A 1070 11.03 -1.04 62.46
C GLY A 1070 10.65 0.15 63.31
N SER A 1071 11.26 1.29 62.99
CA SER A 1071 10.76 2.61 63.35
C SER A 1071 10.16 3.31 62.13
N VAL A 1072 9.31 4.30 62.39
CA VAL A 1072 8.76 5.21 61.38
C VAL A 1072 9.63 6.46 61.25
N ASP A 1073 10.44 6.78 62.27
CA ASP A 1073 11.28 7.97 62.28
C ASP A 1073 12.59 7.70 61.52
N VAL A 1074 12.91 8.54 60.54
CA VAL A 1074 14.15 8.42 59.77
C VAL A 1074 15.37 8.82 60.61
N GLU A 1075 15.17 9.53 61.71
CA GLU A 1075 16.22 9.84 62.68
C GLU A 1075 16.75 8.59 63.41
N ASP A 1076 15.97 7.50 63.45
CA ASP A 1076 16.41 6.19 63.96
C ASP A 1076 17.34 5.44 62.98
N GLY A 1077 17.70 6.08 61.86
CA GLY A 1077 18.77 5.68 60.95
C GLY A 1077 18.58 4.28 60.38
N ASP A 1078 19.30 3.32 60.95
CA ASP A 1078 19.38 1.96 60.43
C ASP A 1078 18.06 1.20 60.59
N GLU A 1079 17.32 1.38 61.70
CA GLU A 1079 16.09 0.60 61.95
C GLU A 1079 14.95 0.93 60.97
N PHE A 1080 14.83 2.20 60.55
CA PHE A 1080 13.86 2.63 59.53
C PHE A 1080 14.22 2.06 58.15
N TRP A 1081 15.47 2.20 57.72
CA TRP A 1081 15.88 1.74 56.39
C TRP A 1081 15.88 0.22 56.26
N TYR A 1082 16.08 -0.51 57.36
CA TYR A 1082 15.97 -1.97 57.39
C TYR A 1082 14.50 -2.41 57.29
N SER A 1083 13.58 -1.78 58.03
CA SER A 1083 12.14 -2.09 57.91
C SER A 1083 11.58 -1.72 56.52
N SER A 1084 12.03 -0.60 55.95
CA SER A 1084 11.70 -0.17 54.59
C SER A 1084 12.17 -1.18 53.54
N CYS A 1085 13.41 -1.67 53.64
CA CYS A 1085 13.94 -2.72 52.76
C CYS A 1085 13.13 -4.02 52.85
N ILE A 1086 12.73 -4.44 54.05
CA ILE A 1086 11.88 -5.62 54.25
C ILE A 1086 10.50 -5.41 53.61
N SER A 1087 9.89 -4.25 53.83
CA SER A 1087 8.62 -3.86 53.21
C SER A 1087 8.69 -3.93 51.68
N PHE A 1088 9.76 -3.41 51.08
CA PHE A 1088 9.99 -3.51 49.64
C PHE A 1088 10.13 -4.96 49.17
N CYS A 1089 10.88 -5.79 49.89
CA CYS A 1089 10.99 -7.23 49.59
C CYS A 1089 9.62 -7.93 49.64
N LEU A 1090 8.79 -7.60 50.63
CA LEU A 1090 7.43 -8.13 50.73
C LEU A 1090 6.58 -7.71 49.53
N VAL A 1091 6.63 -6.44 49.10
CA VAL A 1091 5.92 -5.99 47.89
C VAL A 1091 6.33 -6.83 46.67
N VAL A 1092 7.64 -7.07 46.47
CA VAL A 1092 8.14 -7.90 45.36
C VAL A 1092 7.65 -9.35 45.46
N ILE A 1093 7.61 -9.92 46.67
CA ILE A 1093 7.07 -11.27 46.91
C ILE A 1093 5.57 -11.31 46.57
N PHE A 1094 4.77 -10.39 47.12
CA PHE A 1094 3.32 -10.32 46.88
C PHE A 1094 3.00 -10.14 45.39
N VAL A 1095 3.72 -9.27 44.69
CA VAL A 1095 3.54 -9.01 43.26
C VAL A 1095 3.87 -10.25 42.42
N ASN A 1096 5.01 -10.90 42.65
CA ASN A 1096 5.39 -12.10 41.91
C ASN A 1096 4.50 -13.32 42.21
N LEU A 1097 4.13 -13.52 43.48
CA LEU A 1097 3.18 -14.58 43.84
C LEU A 1097 1.80 -14.34 43.21
N ARG A 1098 1.35 -13.08 43.16
CA ARG A 1098 0.12 -12.72 42.45
C ARG A 1098 0.21 -13.02 40.97
N LEU A 1099 1.32 -12.69 40.30
CA LEU A 1099 1.53 -13.06 38.89
C LEU A 1099 1.47 -14.58 38.68
N TRP A 1100 2.12 -15.34 39.57
CA TRP A 1100 2.12 -16.80 39.54
C TRP A 1100 0.71 -17.39 39.70
N MET A 1101 -0.12 -16.83 40.58
CA MET A 1101 -1.51 -17.28 40.79
C MET A 1101 -2.42 -17.02 39.57
N ILE A 1102 -2.15 -15.97 38.81
CA ILE A 1102 -2.98 -15.56 37.66
C ILE A 1102 -2.57 -16.28 36.38
N ALA A 1103 -1.29 -16.67 36.27
CA ALA A 1103 -0.78 -17.41 35.13
C ALA A 1103 -1.63 -18.68 34.91
N GLU A 1104 -2.11 -18.88 33.68
CA GLU A 1104 -2.90 -20.06 33.34
C GLU A 1104 -2.03 -21.32 33.22
N SER A 1105 -0.73 -21.14 33.05
CA SER A 1105 0.32 -22.15 32.97
C SER A 1105 1.45 -21.91 34.01
N PRO A 1106 1.14 -21.95 35.32
CA PRO A 1106 2.06 -21.49 36.38
C PRO A 1106 3.30 -22.37 36.57
N LEU A 1107 3.26 -23.61 36.08
CA LEU A 1107 4.36 -24.57 36.12
C LEU A 1107 5.14 -24.66 34.80
N SER A 1108 4.87 -23.76 33.85
CA SER A 1108 5.67 -23.68 32.62
C SER A 1108 7.11 -23.30 32.96
N LYS A 1109 8.07 -23.77 32.15
CA LYS A 1109 9.50 -23.54 32.39
C LYS A 1109 9.82 -22.05 32.34
N GLU A 1110 9.13 -21.34 31.45
CA GLU A 1110 9.23 -19.91 31.20
C GLU A 1110 8.76 -19.11 32.42
N THR A 1111 7.58 -19.44 32.97
CA THR A 1111 7.03 -18.77 34.16
C THR A 1111 7.88 -19.01 35.41
N VAL A 1112 8.26 -20.26 35.67
CA VAL A 1112 9.10 -20.59 36.83
C VAL A 1112 10.47 -19.93 36.72
N GLY A 1113 11.10 -20.00 35.54
CA GLY A 1113 12.40 -19.41 35.28
C GLY A 1113 12.42 -17.90 35.48
N ILE A 1114 11.41 -17.18 34.98
CA ILE A 1114 11.39 -15.71 35.09
C ILE A 1114 11.04 -15.21 36.49
N ILE A 1115 10.21 -15.94 37.24
CA ILE A 1115 9.94 -15.63 38.65
C ILE A 1115 11.20 -15.85 39.49
N PHE A 1116 11.92 -16.94 39.27
CA PHE A 1116 13.21 -17.17 39.92
C PHE A 1116 14.22 -16.06 39.58
N PHE A 1117 14.28 -15.67 38.30
CA PHE A 1117 15.11 -14.55 37.86
C PHE A 1117 14.73 -13.22 38.56
N SER A 1118 13.44 -12.95 38.78
CA SER A 1118 12.99 -11.78 39.53
C SER A 1118 13.55 -11.74 40.96
N PHE A 1119 13.43 -12.85 41.69
CA PHE A 1119 13.98 -12.95 43.06
C PHE A 1119 15.50 -12.90 43.08
N LEU A 1120 16.18 -13.53 42.11
CA LEU A 1120 17.62 -13.44 41.97
C LEU A 1120 18.06 -12.00 41.67
N SER A 1121 17.35 -11.30 40.78
CA SER A 1121 17.60 -9.90 40.46
C SER A 1121 17.44 -9.02 41.69
N LEU A 1122 16.40 -9.23 42.50
CA LEU A 1122 16.22 -8.51 43.77
C LEU A 1122 17.40 -8.75 44.71
N ALA A 1123 17.80 -10.02 44.91
CA ALA A 1123 18.90 -10.38 45.80
C ALA A 1123 20.23 -9.76 45.35
N VAL A 1124 20.52 -9.76 44.04
CA VAL A 1124 21.71 -9.13 43.47
C VAL A 1124 21.67 -7.61 43.62
N THR A 1125 20.53 -6.98 43.34
CA THR A 1125 20.37 -5.52 43.51
C THR A 1125 20.59 -5.10 44.96
N LEU A 1126 20.03 -5.84 45.92
CA LEU A 1126 20.24 -5.58 47.35
C LEU A 1126 21.70 -5.83 47.76
N ALA A 1127 22.33 -6.90 47.27
CA ALA A 1127 23.74 -7.17 47.58
C ALA A 1127 24.66 -6.04 47.08
N VAL A 1128 24.40 -5.53 45.87
CA VAL A 1128 25.17 -4.41 45.32
C VAL A 1128 24.92 -3.13 46.12
N LEU A 1129 23.66 -2.77 46.36
CA LEU A 1129 23.33 -1.49 47.00
C LEU A 1129 23.64 -1.45 48.51
N ALA A 1130 23.45 -2.56 49.24
CA ALA A 1130 23.56 -2.60 50.69
C ALA A 1130 24.93 -3.09 51.20
N GLU A 1131 25.68 -3.89 50.44
CA GLU A 1131 26.89 -4.58 50.95
C GLU A 1131 28.19 -4.19 50.23
N THR A 1132 28.12 -3.55 49.06
CA THR A 1132 29.33 -3.15 48.31
C THR A 1132 29.67 -1.67 48.51
N PRO A 1133 30.97 -1.29 48.50
CA PRO A 1133 31.37 0.12 48.60
C PRO A 1133 30.73 1.03 47.54
N LEU A 1134 30.47 0.49 46.35
CA LEU A 1134 29.76 1.21 45.29
C LEU A 1134 28.34 1.60 45.72
N GLY A 1135 27.64 0.69 46.40
CA GLY A 1135 26.31 0.93 46.95
C GLY A 1135 26.35 1.84 48.17
N THR A 1136 27.14 1.47 49.17
CA THR A 1136 27.17 2.12 50.50
C THR A 1136 27.80 3.50 50.50
N ASP A 1137 28.71 3.81 49.57
CA ASP A 1137 29.44 5.07 49.59
C ASP A 1137 28.98 6.04 48.49
N MET A 1138 28.45 5.52 47.37
CA MET A 1138 28.17 6.33 46.18
C MET A 1138 26.70 6.34 45.74
N MET A 1139 25.98 5.21 45.81
CA MET A 1139 24.64 5.10 45.20
C MET A 1139 23.49 5.27 46.20
N GLN A 1140 23.51 4.55 47.31
CA GLN A 1140 22.43 4.55 48.31
C GLN A 1140 22.97 4.24 49.72
N PRO A 1141 23.66 5.19 50.38
CA PRO A 1141 24.31 4.97 51.67
C PRO A 1141 23.35 4.58 52.80
N GLN A 1142 22.08 4.99 52.69
CA GLN A 1142 21.09 4.83 53.76
C GLN A 1142 20.70 3.38 54.06
N ILE A 1143 20.92 2.45 53.13
CA ILE A 1143 20.54 1.04 53.27
C ILE A 1143 21.76 0.13 53.53
N ALA A 1144 22.88 0.69 53.96
CA ALA A 1144 24.11 -0.06 54.23
C ALA A 1144 23.88 -1.16 55.29
N GLY A 1145 24.30 -2.38 54.98
CA GLY A 1145 24.14 -3.55 55.86
C GLY A 1145 22.70 -4.09 55.99
N ALA A 1146 21.71 -3.50 55.30
CA ALA A 1146 20.32 -3.92 55.39
C ALA A 1146 20.12 -5.37 54.95
N MET A 1147 20.83 -5.83 53.91
CA MET A 1147 20.72 -7.21 53.43
C MET A 1147 21.26 -8.21 54.45
N SER A 1148 22.44 -7.94 55.02
CA SER A 1148 23.03 -8.76 56.07
C SER A 1148 22.14 -8.83 57.31
N ALA A 1149 21.60 -7.68 57.76
CA ALA A 1149 20.70 -7.61 58.91
C ALA A 1149 19.42 -8.45 58.72
N MET A 1150 18.83 -8.44 57.52
CA MET A 1150 17.62 -9.21 57.20
C MET A 1150 17.78 -10.73 57.39
N PHE A 1151 18.98 -11.27 57.20
CA PHE A 1151 19.24 -12.72 57.30
C PHE A 1151 19.97 -13.13 58.59
N THR A 1152 20.67 -12.22 59.25
CA THR A 1152 21.40 -12.49 60.50
C THR A 1152 20.53 -12.32 61.75
N GLU A 1153 19.56 -11.40 61.72
CA GLU A 1153 18.66 -11.16 62.84
C GLU A 1153 17.34 -11.94 62.70
N ALA A 1154 17.03 -12.77 63.70
CA ALA A 1154 15.83 -13.61 63.69
C ALA A 1154 14.51 -12.81 63.59
N ARG A 1155 14.48 -11.58 64.13
CA ARG A 1155 13.30 -10.69 64.09
C ARG A 1155 12.95 -10.27 62.65
N TYR A 1156 13.94 -9.82 61.87
CA TYR A 1156 13.74 -9.41 60.48
C TYR A 1156 13.43 -10.60 59.56
N ALA A 1157 14.16 -11.71 59.73
CA ALA A 1157 13.92 -12.93 58.97
C ALA A 1157 12.50 -13.49 59.21
N ALA A 1158 12.02 -13.49 60.46
CA ALA A 1158 10.68 -13.96 60.79
C ALA A 1158 9.60 -13.15 60.06
N VAL A 1159 9.71 -11.83 60.02
CA VAL A 1159 8.75 -10.98 59.29
C VAL A 1159 8.81 -11.22 57.79
N LEU A 1160 10.00 -11.30 57.21
CA LEU A 1160 10.16 -11.51 55.76
C LEU A 1160 9.54 -12.84 55.29
N PHE A 1161 9.68 -13.92 56.06
CA PHE A 1161 9.19 -15.24 55.66
C PHE A 1161 7.76 -15.56 56.14
N LEU A 1162 7.29 -15.01 57.27
CA LEU A 1162 5.95 -15.29 57.79
C LEU A 1162 4.88 -14.39 57.17
N THR A 1163 5.19 -13.13 56.85
CA THR A 1163 4.19 -12.18 56.31
C THR A 1163 3.59 -12.62 54.97
N PRO A 1164 4.35 -13.23 54.02
CA PRO A 1164 3.78 -13.74 52.78
C PRO A 1164 2.69 -14.82 52.98
N PHE A 1165 2.63 -15.52 54.12
CA PHE A 1165 1.55 -16.47 54.40
C PHE A 1165 0.18 -15.78 54.53
N LEU A 1166 0.12 -14.48 54.78
CA LEU A 1166 -1.14 -13.71 54.76
C LEU A 1166 -1.76 -13.66 53.35
N LEU A 1167 -0.99 -13.94 52.29
CA LEU A 1167 -1.49 -14.14 50.93
C LEU A 1167 -2.39 -15.38 50.81
N LEU A 1168 -2.28 -16.36 51.72
CA LEU A 1168 -3.15 -17.55 51.70
C LEU A 1168 -4.62 -17.17 51.85
N VAL A 1169 -4.93 -16.05 52.49
CA VAL A 1169 -6.30 -15.52 52.60
C VAL A 1169 -6.80 -15.08 51.23
N ASP A 1170 -6.01 -14.30 50.49
CA ASP A 1170 -6.34 -13.87 49.12
C ASP A 1170 -6.44 -15.06 48.16
N LEU A 1171 -5.54 -16.04 48.28
CA LEU A 1171 -5.60 -17.28 47.52
C LEU A 1171 -6.87 -18.08 47.81
N ALA A 1172 -7.28 -18.20 49.09
CA ALA A 1172 -8.51 -18.89 49.48
C ALA A 1172 -9.75 -18.19 48.91
N VAL A 1173 -9.79 -16.85 48.94
CA VAL A 1173 -10.87 -16.06 48.33
C VAL A 1173 -10.91 -16.24 46.82
N TYR A 1174 -9.76 -16.15 46.13
CA TYR A 1174 -9.67 -16.36 44.69
C TYR A 1174 -10.12 -17.77 44.29
N GLN A 1175 -9.68 -18.80 45.01
CA GLN A 1175 -10.10 -20.17 44.78
C GLN A 1175 -11.61 -20.35 45.01
N ALA A 1176 -12.17 -19.78 46.08
CA ALA A 1176 -13.61 -19.82 46.35
C ALA A 1176 -14.42 -19.19 45.21
N ILE A 1177 -14.04 -18.00 44.74
CA ILE A 1177 -14.69 -17.32 43.60
C ILE A 1177 -14.60 -18.19 42.35
N SER A 1178 -13.40 -18.71 42.05
CA SER A 1178 -13.20 -19.59 40.89
C SER A 1178 -14.03 -20.88 40.98
N TYR A 1179 -14.33 -21.36 42.19
CA TYR A 1179 -15.08 -22.58 42.44
C TYR A 1179 -16.58 -22.38 42.27
N PHE A 1180 -17.15 -21.37 42.93
CA PHE A 1180 -18.59 -21.10 42.94
C PHE A 1180 -19.08 -20.35 41.68
N HIS A 1181 -18.25 -19.50 41.09
CA HIS A 1181 -18.57 -18.73 39.88
C HIS A 1181 -17.43 -18.83 38.85
N PRO A 1182 -17.21 -20.01 38.25
CA PRO A 1182 -16.12 -20.21 37.29
C PRO A 1182 -16.37 -19.46 35.98
N TYR A 1183 -15.31 -18.82 35.46
CA TYR A 1183 -15.31 -18.35 34.08
C TYR A 1183 -15.49 -19.52 33.10
N PRO A 1184 -16.06 -19.29 31.90
CA PRO A 1184 -16.23 -20.32 30.87
C PRO A 1184 -14.96 -21.13 30.58
N LEU A 1185 -13.81 -20.46 30.46
CA LEU A 1185 -12.50 -21.09 30.27
C LEU A 1185 -12.11 -21.98 31.47
N THR A 1186 -12.32 -21.51 32.70
CA THR A 1186 -12.04 -22.28 33.92
C THR A 1186 -12.91 -23.53 33.99
N ALA A 1187 -14.19 -23.42 33.62
CA ALA A 1187 -15.10 -24.56 33.55
C ALA A 1187 -14.67 -25.57 32.48
N ALA A 1188 -14.25 -25.10 31.30
CA ALA A 1188 -13.75 -25.97 30.23
C ALA A 1188 -12.45 -26.69 30.63
N LYS A 1189 -11.51 -26.01 31.28
CA LYS A 1189 -10.30 -26.62 31.83
C LYS A 1189 -10.61 -27.73 32.84
N ARG A 1190 -11.56 -27.50 33.76
CA ARG A 1190 -12.01 -28.54 34.70
C ARG A 1190 -12.55 -29.75 33.97
N LYS A 1191 -13.42 -29.56 32.97
CA LYS A 1191 -13.96 -30.67 32.15
C LYS A 1191 -12.85 -31.45 31.45
N LEU A 1192 -11.87 -30.76 30.85
CA LEU A 1192 -10.72 -31.37 30.19
C LEU A 1192 -9.85 -32.18 31.17
N TRP A 1193 -9.66 -31.66 32.38
CA TRP A 1193 -8.89 -32.34 33.42
C TRP A 1193 -9.59 -33.62 33.89
N TRP A 1194 -10.91 -33.56 34.12
CA TRP A 1194 -11.71 -34.74 34.46
C TRP A 1194 -11.74 -35.79 33.34
N SER A 1195 -11.84 -35.38 32.08
CA SER A 1195 -11.84 -36.32 30.95
C SER A 1195 -10.50 -37.01 30.74
N LYS A 1196 -9.37 -36.30 30.93
CA LYS A 1196 -8.02 -36.91 30.92
C LYS A 1196 -7.83 -37.91 32.05
N ARG A 1197 -8.44 -37.68 33.22
CA ARG A 1197 -8.38 -38.59 34.36
C ARG A 1197 -9.20 -39.86 34.11
N GLN A 1198 -10.42 -39.72 33.60
CA GLN A 1198 -11.26 -40.86 33.20
C GLN A 1198 -10.60 -41.72 32.11
N LYS A 1199 -9.92 -41.11 31.12
CA LYS A 1199 -9.16 -41.88 30.11
C LYS A 1199 -7.94 -42.61 30.66
N LYS A 1200 -7.36 -42.17 31.79
CA LYS A 1200 -6.27 -42.88 32.48
C LYS A 1200 -6.75 -44.06 33.33
N ASP A 1201 -8.01 -44.04 33.76
CA ASP A 1201 -8.60 -45.06 34.63
C ASP A 1201 -9.32 -46.19 33.87
N VAL A 1202 -9.34 -46.14 32.52
CA VAL A 1202 -9.76 -47.27 31.68
C VAL A 1202 -8.50 -48.02 31.23
N PRO A 1203 -8.24 -49.26 31.70
CA PRO A 1203 -7.13 -50.04 31.19
C PRO A 1203 -7.37 -50.37 29.72
N ASP A 1204 -6.39 -50.11 28.87
CA ASP A 1204 -6.38 -50.48 27.45
C ASP A 1204 -6.81 -51.95 27.31
N ARG A 1205 -8.03 -52.15 26.81
CA ARG A 1205 -8.52 -53.42 26.27
C ARG A 1205 -8.84 -53.20 24.79
N SER A 1206 -7.80 -53.04 23.98
CA SER A 1206 -7.76 -53.42 22.56
C SER A 1206 -6.37 -53.17 22.00
#